data_AF-A0A2E2SUQ6-F1
#
_entry.id   AF-A0A2E2SUQ6-F1
#
_cell.length_a   1.000
_cell.length_b   1.000
_cell.length_c   1.000
_cell.angle_alpha   90.00
_cell.angle_beta   90.00
_cell.angle_gamma   90.00
#
_symmetry.space_group_name_H-M   'P 1'
#
loop_
_entity.id
_entity.type
_entity.pdbx_description
1 polymer ?
#
loop_
_entity_poly.entity_id
_entity_poly.type
_entity_poly.pdbx_seq_one_letter_code
_entity_poly.pdbx_strand_id
1 'polypeptide(L)'
;MKKPILLLVFFLIALSNSFLVAQQKVVGGVDVDIKDYPWQIALTASPDGSGFCGGSIIENSWVLTAAHCVNGDDPSELYVRVGTSSSFASGGDSYSVSQIIVHPNYSGNSHDFALIEIIGEFVYTENVQSIALIDEAEIALGVQNDGEMATITGWGTTSSGGSLASVLQMVTAPIVSNSVACGASLDPNGNSGEYSCASLDASMICAGDLINGGEDACQGDSGGPLAVRNTDNSRWLLIGVTSWGNGCADVNYPGVWSKVSYVLDWIYTYVTIEEPIFCEYTQVSVGGGDWESEVSWNLSSCSNEILLEGDSPFETCIDLPENIIINMMDSYGDGWNDTFINIGDVNFTMYEGSEETNFIGDCTDLIPSINGCTDLTAVNFNQDATIDDGSCEPICNSPWEEVLITGTNHTIFLPSSLVVSDANGNVLSQSILGLFFINSSGEMQCAGQTSFLGETAQIAVMGDDMTTDDVDGFPLGVEFQWMIWNCETSEATLASAIYSDGSDEFTVNGLTFVDSIAGIPDGPSCQSIYMPFGWSIFSTYMIAEEPDMASVLAPITDHIIIVKDYQGNAFLPDYSFNGIGDFTLGQGYQIKNEMEIILEVCGDYAFPENHTLALTAGWNLVGYLRIEKALASAVLYNISSSVNLIIAKDYFGNAYLPEYSFNGIGDFEPGRGYQIKVSQADVLQFLSNDNSY
;
A
#
# COMPACT_ATOMS: atom_id res chain seq x y z
N MET A 1 -3.07 49.00 24.51
CA MET A 1 -3.06 47.69 23.81
C MET A 1 -2.39 47.92 22.47
N LYS A 2 -1.05 47.84 22.41
CA LYS A 2 -0.26 46.67 21.98
C LYS A 2 -0.68 46.15 20.59
N LYS A 3 0.01 46.61 19.54
CA LYS A 3 0.24 45.88 18.29
C LYS A 3 1.73 45.50 18.27
N PRO A 4 2.12 44.22 18.18
CA PRO A 4 3.52 43.85 18.07
C PRO A 4 3.96 43.89 16.61
N ILE A 5 5.20 44.33 16.43
CA ILE A 5 5.97 44.40 15.20
C ILE A 5 6.61 43.02 14.98
N LEU A 6 6.38 42.40 13.82
CA LEU A 6 7.04 41.15 13.41
C LEU A 6 8.35 41.51 12.71
N LEU A 7 9.48 41.25 13.38
CA LEU A 7 10.83 41.41 12.84
C LEU A 7 11.23 40.09 12.15
N LEU A 8 11.40 40.10 10.83
CA LEU A 8 12.02 39.01 10.07
C LEU A 8 13.55 39.13 10.19
N VAL A 9 14.20 38.07 10.71
CA VAL A 9 15.66 37.92 10.74
C VAL A 9 16.06 37.05 9.55
N PHE A 10 16.78 37.64 8.59
CA PHE A 10 17.47 36.92 7.51
C PHE A 10 18.82 36.42 8.02
N PHE A 11 19.07 35.11 7.94
CA PHE A 11 20.37 34.49 8.23
C PHE A 11 21.19 34.44 6.93
N LEU A 12 22.28 35.21 6.86
CA LEU A 12 23.29 35.16 5.80
C LEU A 12 24.32 34.08 6.15
N ILE A 13 24.40 33.02 5.36
CA ILE A 13 25.50 32.05 5.40
C ILE A 13 26.55 32.52 4.39
N ALA A 14 27.72 32.90 4.89
CA ALA A 14 28.89 33.25 4.10
C ALA A 14 29.64 31.97 3.71
N LEU A 15 29.77 31.72 2.40
CA LEU A 15 30.68 30.72 1.85
C LEU A 15 32.07 31.36 1.65
N SER A 16 33.06 30.82 2.34
CA SER A 16 34.47 31.20 2.25
C SER A 16 35.13 30.62 1.00
N ASN A 17 35.54 31.49 0.08
CA ASN A 17 36.47 31.16 -1.00
C ASN A 17 37.86 30.85 -0.41
N SER A 18 38.37 29.64 -0.67
CA SER A 18 39.74 29.26 -0.35
C SER A 18 40.51 28.91 -1.63
N PHE A 19 41.49 29.77 -1.94
CA PHE A 19 42.76 29.53 -2.65
C PHE A 19 42.78 28.64 -3.91
N LEU A 20 42.78 29.31 -5.07
CA LEU A 20 43.40 28.79 -6.30
C LEU A 20 44.91 28.88 -6.18
N VAL A 21 45.58 27.73 -5.99
CA VAL A 21 46.99 27.56 -6.31
C VAL A 21 47.08 27.33 -7.81
N ALA A 22 47.70 28.27 -8.53
CA ALA A 22 47.95 28.15 -9.96
C ALA A 22 49.03 27.09 -10.20
N GLN A 23 48.61 25.88 -10.58
CA GLN A 23 49.50 24.86 -11.12
C GLN A 23 49.56 25.03 -12.65
N GLN A 24 50.79 25.07 -13.13
CA GLN A 24 51.18 25.55 -14.44
C GLN A 24 50.76 24.54 -15.52
N LYS A 25 49.59 24.80 -16.15
CA LYS A 25 49.05 24.07 -17.28
C LYS A 25 50.04 24.03 -18.42
N VAL A 26 49.94 22.95 -19.16
CA VAL A 26 50.39 22.94 -20.52
C VAL A 26 49.15 22.69 -21.41
N VAL A 27 49.16 23.24 -22.62
CA VAL A 27 48.06 23.98 -23.25
C VAL A 27 46.70 23.27 -23.12
N GLY A 28 45.84 23.82 -22.25
CA GLY A 28 44.46 23.36 -22.00
C GLY A 28 44.31 22.28 -20.92
N GLY A 29 45.11 21.21 -21.00
CA GLY A 29 44.92 19.97 -20.23
C GLY A 29 45.22 20.02 -18.73
N VAL A 30 44.81 18.96 -18.04
CA VAL A 30 45.04 18.72 -16.60
C VAL A 30 45.55 17.30 -16.34
N ASP A 31 46.39 17.14 -15.32
CA ASP A 31 46.82 15.82 -14.84
C ASP A 31 45.59 14.99 -14.41
N VAL A 32 45.55 13.74 -14.85
CA VAL A 32 44.50 12.77 -14.49
C VAL A 32 45.07 11.42 -14.06
N ASP A 33 44.25 10.66 -13.36
CA ASP A 33 44.58 9.30 -12.93
C ASP A 33 44.16 8.29 -14.02
N ILE A 34 44.93 7.22 -14.21
CA ILE A 34 44.65 6.22 -15.25
C ILE A 34 43.32 5.52 -15.01
N LYS A 35 42.89 5.39 -13.75
CA LYS A 35 41.57 4.85 -13.38
C LYS A 35 40.39 5.64 -13.96
N ASP A 36 40.59 6.92 -14.28
CA ASP A 36 39.53 7.75 -14.88
C ASP A 36 39.40 7.46 -16.39
N TYR A 37 40.45 6.92 -17.01
CA TYR A 37 40.55 6.60 -18.45
C TYR A 37 41.31 5.27 -18.68
N PRO A 38 40.82 4.15 -18.12
CA PRO A 38 41.56 2.90 -17.99
C PRO A 38 41.81 2.15 -19.32
N TRP A 39 41.21 2.60 -20.41
CA TRP A 39 41.45 2.10 -21.77
C TRP A 39 42.69 2.70 -22.43
N GLN A 40 43.29 3.74 -21.85
CA GLN A 40 44.44 4.41 -22.43
C GLN A 40 45.66 3.48 -22.46
N ILE A 41 46.25 3.31 -23.64
CA ILE A 41 47.49 2.53 -23.81
C ILE A 41 48.64 3.37 -24.35
N ALA A 42 49.85 2.84 -24.22
CA ALA A 42 51.06 3.32 -24.90
C ALA A 42 51.68 2.20 -25.74
N LEU A 43 52.06 2.53 -26.98
CA LEU A 43 52.84 1.66 -27.85
C LEU A 43 54.33 1.88 -27.61
N THR A 44 55.07 0.79 -27.40
CA THR A 44 56.50 0.80 -27.10
C THR A 44 57.27 -0.24 -27.93
N ALA A 45 58.55 0.00 -28.20
CA ALA A 45 59.43 -0.94 -28.91
C ALA A 45 60.09 -2.00 -27.98
N SER A 46 59.86 -1.88 -26.67
CA SER A 46 60.27 -2.84 -25.64
C SER A 46 59.39 -2.67 -24.39
N PRO A 47 59.27 -3.67 -23.51
CA PRO A 47 58.39 -3.60 -22.33
C PRO A 47 58.64 -2.34 -21.47
N ASP A 48 59.91 -2.06 -21.18
CA ASP A 48 60.32 -0.90 -20.38
C ASP A 48 60.75 0.31 -21.24
N GLY A 49 60.44 0.28 -22.54
CA GLY A 49 60.86 1.28 -23.52
C GLY A 49 60.13 2.61 -23.39
N SER A 50 60.63 3.60 -24.13
CA SER A 50 59.90 4.85 -24.35
C SER A 50 58.67 4.58 -25.24
N GLY A 51 57.54 5.19 -24.92
CA GLY A 51 56.37 5.18 -25.79
C GLY A 51 56.52 6.13 -26.96
N PHE A 52 55.86 5.81 -28.07
CA PHE A 52 55.87 6.62 -29.30
C PHE A 52 54.48 6.97 -29.83
N CYS A 53 53.47 6.15 -29.52
CA CYS A 53 52.06 6.38 -29.85
C CYS A 53 51.18 5.92 -28.69
N GLY A 54 49.91 6.35 -28.71
CA GLY A 54 48.83 5.85 -27.88
C GLY A 54 47.92 4.86 -28.61
N GLY A 55 46.80 4.57 -27.96
CA GLY A 55 45.76 3.68 -28.44
C GLY A 55 44.64 3.58 -27.41
N SER A 56 43.64 2.77 -27.72
CA SER A 56 42.55 2.43 -26.81
C SER A 56 42.35 0.91 -26.76
N ILE A 57 42.21 0.35 -25.56
CA ILE A 57 41.71 -1.03 -25.40
C ILE A 57 40.25 -1.04 -25.83
N ILE A 58 39.91 -1.84 -26.84
CA ILE A 58 38.52 -1.96 -27.34
C ILE A 58 37.92 -3.33 -27.04
N GLU A 59 38.74 -4.32 -26.68
CA GLU A 59 38.31 -5.68 -26.29
C GLU A 59 39.43 -6.38 -25.51
N ASN A 60 39.14 -7.53 -24.89
CA ASN A 60 40.04 -8.33 -24.05
C ASN A 60 41.44 -8.56 -24.64
N SER A 61 41.56 -8.68 -25.96
CA SER A 61 42.86 -8.83 -26.64
C SER A 61 43.13 -7.75 -27.68
N TRP A 62 42.28 -6.74 -27.83
CA TRP A 62 42.33 -5.83 -28.97
C TRP A 62 42.49 -4.37 -28.58
N VAL A 63 43.36 -3.70 -29.33
CA VAL A 63 43.62 -2.28 -29.26
C VAL A 63 43.32 -1.62 -30.59
N LEU A 64 42.65 -0.47 -30.56
CA LEU A 64 42.54 0.43 -31.70
C LEU A 64 43.58 1.54 -31.60
N THR A 65 44.31 1.78 -32.68
CA THR A 65 45.30 2.85 -32.81
C THR A 65 45.32 3.38 -34.25
N ALA A 66 46.22 4.32 -34.55
CA ALA A 66 46.40 4.87 -35.88
C ALA A 66 47.31 3.97 -36.75
N ALA A 67 47.02 3.88 -38.05
CA ALA A 67 47.84 3.13 -38.99
C ALA A 67 49.27 3.69 -39.09
N HIS A 68 49.42 5.01 -39.09
CA HIS A 68 50.74 5.64 -39.18
C HIS A 68 51.68 5.30 -38.02
N CYS A 69 51.15 4.81 -36.89
CA CYS A 69 51.93 4.36 -35.76
C CYS A 69 52.60 2.99 -35.98
N VAL A 70 52.02 2.12 -36.82
CA VAL A 70 52.41 0.70 -36.91
C VAL A 70 52.54 0.15 -38.33
N ASN A 71 52.26 0.97 -39.35
CA ASN A 71 52.26 0.53 -40.74
C ASN A 71 53.68 0.13 -41.21
N GLY A 72 53.88 -1.17 -41.39
CA GLY A 72 55.15 -1.76 -41.81
C GLY A 72 56.00 -2.32 -40.67
N ASP A 73 55.54 -2.19 -39.42
CA ASP A 73 56.23 -2.73 -38.25
C ASP A 73 56.02 -4.25 -38.13
N ASP A 74 56.98 -4.93 -37.49
CA ASP A 74 56.87 -6.35 -37.14
C ASP A 74 56.18 -6.48 -35.77
N PRO A 75 55.08 -7.27 -35.64
CA PRO A 75 54.41 -7.53 -34.37
C PRO A 75 55.35 -7.92 -33.23
N SER A 76 56.44 -8.63 -33.52
CA SER A 76 57.40 -9.10 -32.50
C SER A 76 58.29 -7.99 -31.92
N GLU A 77 58.31 -6.80 -32.53
CA GLU A 77 59.06 -5.63 -32.07
C GLU A 77 58.17 -4.61 -31.34
N LEU A 78 56.87 -4.92 -31.18
CA LEU A 78 55.87 -4.02 -30.62
C LEU A 78 55.29 -4.56 -29.32
N TYR A 79 55.06 -3.66 -28.36
CA TYR A 79 54.40 -3.94 -27.09
C TYR A 79 53.31 -2.91 -26.81
N VAL A 80 52.26 -3.36 -26.13
CA VAL A 80 51.18 -2.51 -25.60
C VAL A 80 51.37 -2.40 -24.10
N ARG A 81 51.55 -1.18 -23.58
CA ARG A 81 51.72 -0.89 -22.15
C ARG A 81 50.53 -0.14 -21.57
N VAL A 82 50.06 -0.56 -20.39
CA VAL A 82 48.78 -0.12 -19.78
C VAL A 82 48.88 0.06 -18.26
N GLY A 83 47.88 0.70 -17.64
CA GLY A 83 47.63 0.57 -16.20
C GLY A 83 48.34 1.56 -15.28
N THR A 84 49.03 2.60 -15.79
CA THR A 84 49.60 3.67 -14.94
C THR A 84 49.44 5.04 -15.57
N SER A 85 49.30 6.07 -14.72
CA SER A 85 49.27 7.47 -15.15
C SER A 85 50.65 8.02 -15.49
N SER A 86 51.74 7.30 -15.20
CA SER A 86 53.11 7.75 -15.47
C SER A 86 53.35 7.89 -16.98
N SER A 87 54.33 8.71 -17.38
CA SER A 87 54.67 8.96 -18.79
C SER A 87 54.64 7.69 -19.65
N PHE A 88 53.75 7.67 -20.65
CA PHE A 88 53.48 6.52 -21.53
C PHE A 88 53.22 5.21 -20.77
N ALA A 89 52.50 5.23 -19.66
CA ALA A 89 52.23 4.09 -18.79
C ALA A 89 53.50 3.40 -18.22
N SER A 90 54.61 4.14 -18.03
CA SER A 90 55.84 3.58 -17.46
C SER A 90 55.59 2.90 -16.11
N GLY A 91 56.18 1.72 -15.92
CA GLY A 91 55.97 0.87 -14.75
C GLY A 91 54.67 0.06 -14.75
N GLY A 92 53.87 0.14 -15.82
CA GLY A 92 52.66 -0.65 -16.03
C GLY A 92 52.90 -2.00 -16.70
N ASP A 93 51.82 -2.76 -16.87
CA ASP A 93 51.86 -4.07 -17.51
C ASP A 93 52.10 -3.93 -19.01
N SER A 94 52.95 -4.81 -19.55
CA SER A 94 53.34 -4.79 -20.96
C SER A 94 52.98 -6.12 -21.64
N TYR A 95 52.23 -6.03 -22.73
CA TYR A 95 51.73 -7.16 -23.50
C TYR A 95 52.44 -7.22 -24.85
N SER A 96 52.86 -8.43 -25.25
CA SER A 96 53.45 -8.66 -26.57
C SER A 96 52.36 -8.69 -27.64
N VAL A 97 52.65 -8.26 -28.86
CA VAL A 97 51.67 -8.20 -29.96
C VAL A 97 51.67 -9.50 -30.78
N SER A 98 50.49 -10.06 -31.05
CA SER A 98 50.30 -11.24 -31.90
C SER A 98 50.18 -10.87 -33.39
N GLN A 99 49.41 -9.81 -33.69
CA GLN A 99 49.19 -9.33 -35.06
C GLN A 99 48.85 -7.84 -35.10
N ILE A 100 49.16 -7.24 -36.25
CA ILE A 100 48.85 -5.85 -36.60
C ILE A 100 48.02 -5.88 -37.88
N ILE A 101 46.86 -5.22 -37.86
CA ILE A 101 45.93 -5.14 -38.99
C ILE A 101 45.71 -3.67 -39.34
N VAL A 102 46.43 -3.19 -40.35
CA VAL A 102 46.23 -1.85 -40.90
C VAL A 102 44.98 -1.83 -41.77
N HIS A 103 44.15 -0.79 -41.64
CA HIS A 103 42.95 -0.64 -42.45
C HIS A 103 43.31 -0.67 -43.96
N PRO A 104 42.64 -1.50 -44.79
CA PRO A 104 43.06 -1.75 -46.17
C PRO A 104 43.03 -0.53 -47.09
N ASN A 105 42.21 0.47 -46.75
CA ASN A 105 42.11 1.73 -47.49
C ASN A 105 42.98 2.86 -46.90
N TYR A 106 43.88 2.57 -45.96
CA TYR A 106 44.76 3.58 -45.38
C TYR A 106 45.59 4.26 -46.48
N SER A 107 45.51 5.59 -46.56
CA SER A 107 46.24 6.38 -47.56
C SER A 107 46.78 7.69 -46.97
N GLY A 108 47.79 7.57 -46.10
CA GLY A 108 48.46 8.70 -45.47
C GLY A 108 47.66 9.27 -44.31
N ASN A 109 46.58 10.00 -44.61
CA ASN A 109 45.71 10.63 -43.60
C ASN A 109 44.30 10.01 -43.56
N SER A 110 43.82 9.45 -44.68
CA SER A 110 42.48 8.84 -44.77
C SER A 110 42.51 7.41 -44.24
N HIS A 111 41.44 7.00 -43.54
CA HIS A 111 41.32 5.67 -42.90
C HIS A 111 42.55 5.30 -42.05
N ASP A 112 43.07 6.25 -41.29
CA ASP A 112 44.24 6.06 -40.44
C ASP A 112 43.88 5.29 -39.17
N PHE A 113 43.67 3.99 -39.35
CA PHE A 113 43.30 3.02 -38.31
C PHE A 113 44.15 1.75 -38.44
N ALA A 114 44.55 1.21 -37.28
CA ALA A 114 45.08 -0.13 -37.16
C ALA A 114 44.51 -0.81 -35.92
N LEU A 115 44.24 -2.11 -36.05
CA LEU A 115 43.96 -2.99 -34.94
C LEU A 115 45.24 -3.71 -34.54
N ILE A 116 45.46 -3.83 -33.24
CA ILE A 116 46.54 -4.61 -32.65
C ILE A 116 45.89 -5.68 -31.79
N GLU A 117 46.21 -6.94 -32.04
CA GLU A 117 45.86 -8.03 -31.12
C GLU A 117 47.09 -8.36 -30.27
N ILE A 118 46.90 -8.51 -28.96
CA ILE A 118 47.96 -8.93 -28.04
C ILE A 118 48.01 -10.46 -27.91
N ILE A 119 49.15 -10.97 -27.46
CA ILE A 119 49.29 -12.37 -27.05
C ILE A 119 48.63 -12.54 -25.67
N GLY A 120 47.49 -13.21 -25.63
CA GLY A 120 46.69 -13.39 -24.41
C GLY A 120 45.61 -12.32 -24.29
N GLU A 121 45.17 -12.06 -23.07
CA GLU A 121 44.11 -11.09 -22.75
C GLU A 121 44.64 -10.08 -21.72
N PHE A 122 44.11 -8.87 -21.75
CA PHE A 122 44.34 -7.87 -20.72
C PHE A 122 43.78 -8.36 -19.40
N VAL A 123 44.55 -8.19 -18.32
CA VAL A 123 44.03 -8.37 -16.97
C VAL A 123 43.28 -7.10 -16.59
N TYR A 124 41.95 -7.14 -16.63
CA TYR A 124 41.14 -6.00 -16.25
C TYR A 124 41.21 -5.73 -14.75
N THR A 125 41.33 -4.45 -14.43
CA THR A 125 41.43 -3.88 -13.08
C THR A 125 40.77 -2.51 -13.07
N GLU A 126 40.74 -1.82 -11.93
CA GLU A 126 40.33 -0.40 -11.89
C GLU A 126 41.18 0.52 -12.79
N ASN A 127 42.40 0.10 -13.17
CA ASN A 127 43.35 0.89 -13.97
C ASN A 127 43.43 0.42 -15.44
N VAL A 128 42.78 -0.70 -15.78
CA VAL A 128 42.83 -1.33 -17.11
C VAL A 128 41.46 -1.86 -17.46
N GLN A 129 40.77 -1.23 -18.41
CA GLN A 129 39.44 -1.63 -18.89
C GLN A 129 39.30 -1.26 -20.37
N SER A 130 38.36 -1.86 -21.09
CA SER A 130 38.03 -1.44 -22.46
C SER A 130 37.18 -0.16 -22.49
N ILE A 131 37.23 0.56 -23.60
CA ILE A 131 36.25 1.60 -23.94
C ILE A 131 35.23 1.04 -24.93
N ALA A 132 33.95 1.38 -24.75
CA ALA A 132 32.92 0.99 -25.70
C ALA A 132 33.09 1.72 -27.03
N LEU A 133 32.81 1.04 -28.15
CA LEU A 133 32.70 1.69 -29.45
C LEU A 133 31.34 2.38 -29.55
N ILE A 134 31.29 3.52 -30.24
CA ILE A 134 30.01 4.17 -30.55
C ILE A 134 29.14 3.30 -31.47
N ASP A 135 27.84 3.22 -31.19
CA ASP A 135 26.85 2.45 -31.97
C ASP A 135 25.87 3.32 -32.79
N GLU A 136 25.03 2.71 -33.63
CA GLU A 136 24.06 3.44 -34.45
C GLU A 136 23.01 4.23 -33.64
N ALA A 137 22.62 3.75 -32.45
CA ALA A 137 21.63 4.40 -31.61
C ALA A 137 22.21 5.67 -30.97
N GLU A 138 23.44 5.62 -30.50
CA GLU A 138 24.18 6.75 -29.94
C GLU A 138 24.46 7.82 -30.99
N ILE A 139 24.77 7.38 -32.22
CA ILE A 139 24.89 8.28 -33.37
C ILE A 139 23.56 9.00 -33.62
N ALA A 140 22.43 8.27 -33.58
CA ALA A 140 21.10 8.85 -33.78
C ALA A 140 20.71 9.83 -32.65
N LEU A 141 21.20 9.60 -31.42
CA LEU A 141 21.06 10.50 -30.28
C LEU A 141 21.96 11.73 -30.36
N GLY A 142 22.96 11.73 -31.24
CA GLY A 142 23.75 12.91 -31.54
C GLY A 142 24.93 13.15 -30.60
N VAL A 143 25.41 12.14 -29.87
CA VAL A 143 26.51 12.28 -28.90
C VAL A 143 27.86 12.68 -29.54
N GLN A 144 27.98 12.52 -30.86
CA GLN A 144 29.14 12.96 -31.66
C GLN A 144 28.80 14.09 -32.64
N ASN A 145 27.73 14.86 -32.39
CA ASN A 145 27.34 15.99 -33.24
C ASN A 145 28.28 17.19 -33.07
N ASP A 146 28.28 18.07 -34.06
CA ASP A 146 29.00 19.34 -34.01
C ASP A 146 28.65 20.14 -32.73
N GLY A 147 29.68 20.57 -32.02
CA GLY A 147 29.57 21.34 -30.77
C GLY A 147 29.53 20.49 -29.51
N GLU A 148 29.31 19.17 -29.60
CA GLU A 148 29.41 18.30 -28.43
C GLU A 148 30.86 18.24 -27.91
N MET A 149 31.03 18.19 -26.60
CA MET A 149 32.36 18.18 -25.98
C MET A 149 32.91 16.76 -25.97
N ALA A 150 34.04 16.57 -26.65
CA ALA A 150 34.80 15.33 -26.65
C ALA A 150 36.03 15.44 -25.74
N THR A 151 36.39 14.33 -25.11
CA THR A 151 37.54 14.19 -24.22
C THR A 151 38.71 13.56 -24.97
N ILE A 152 39.87 14.18 -24.82
CA ILE A 152 41.14 13.75 -25.39
C ILE A 152 42.06 13.38 -24.23
N THR A 153 42.69 12.21 -24.29
CA THR A 153 43.65 11.75 -23.29
C THR A 153 44.95 11.28 -23.91
N GLY A 154 46.06 11.48 -23.20
CA GLY A 154 47.38 11.03 -23.64
C GLY A 154 48.56 11.67 -22.91
N TRP A 155 49.76 11.36 -23.38
CA TRP A 155 51.04 11.82 -22.81
C TRP A 155 51.84 12.73 -23.77
N GLY A 156 51.21 13.19 -24.84
CA GLY A 156 51.82 14.02 -25.86
C GLY A 156 52.36 15.34 -25.31
N THR A 157 53.11 16.02 -26.17
CA THR A 157 53.70 17.30 -25.84
C THR A 157 52.59 18.29 -25.58
N THR A 158 52.58 18.84 -24.40
CA THR A 158 51.46 19.64 -24.00
C THR A 158 51.48 21.05 -24.61
N SER A 159 52.54 21.42 -25.33
CA SER A 159 52.59 22.60 -26.20
C SER A 159 53.29 22.20 -27.50
N SER A 160 52.94 22.80 -28.63
CA SER A 160 53.59 22.52 -29.92
C SER A 160 55.12 22.62 -29.82
N GLY A 161 55.82 21.51 -30.09
CA GLY A 161 57.28 21.40 -29.98
C GLY A 161 57.85 21.41 -28.54
N GLY A 162 57.00 21.18 -27.53
CA GLY A 162 57.36 21.12 -26.11
C GLY A 162 57.89 19.76 -25.66
N SER A 163 57.94 19.56 -24.33
CA SER A 163 58.27 18.27 -23.72
C SER A 163 57.01 17.41 -23.55
N LEU A 164 57.18 16.08 -23.63
CA LEU A 164 56.13 15.11 -23.31
C LEU A 164 55.67 15.24 -21.85
N ALA A 165 54.41 14.91 -21.59
CA ALA A 165 53.87 14.94 -20.24
C ALA A 165 54.46 13.82 -19.36
N SER A 166 54.74 14.13 -18.10
CA SER A 166 55.20 13.14 -17.12
C SER A 166 54.07 12.33 -16.49
N VAL A 167 52.84 12.83 -16.59
CA VAL A 167 51.60 12.24 -16.08
C VAL A 167 50.55 12.30 -17.19
N LEU A 168 49.63 11.34 -17.24
CA LEU A 168 48.51 11.30 -18.17
C LEU A 168 47.73 12.62 -18.10
N GLN A 169 47.42 13.19 -19.26
CA GLN A 169 46.65 14.42 -19.38
C GLN A 169 45.26 14.13 -19.91
N MET A 170 44.31 14.98 -19.53
CA MET A 170 42.99 15.09 -20.16
C MET A 170 42.71 16.54 -20.54
N VAL A 171 42.10 16.73 -21.71
CA VAL A 171 41.47 18.00 -22.13
C VAL A 171 40.15 17.69 -22.82
N THR A 172 39.21 18.63 -22.79
CA THR A 172 37.98 18.55 -23.57
C THR A 172 38.02 19.56 -24.71
N ALA A 173 37.42 19.22 -25.84
CA ALA A 173 37.32 20.10 -27.01
C ALA A 173 35.99 19.88 -27.74
N PRO A 174 35.36 20.93 -28.30
CA PRO A 174 34.11 20.77 -29.05
C PRO A 174 34.36 20.09 -30.39
N ILE A 175 33.45 19.21 -30.80
CA ILE A 175 33.47 18.59 -32.13
C ILE A 175 33.18 19.65 -33.19
N VAL A 176 33.94 19.63 -34.29
CA VAL A 176 33.84 20.56 -35.41
C VAL A 176 33.53 19.77 -36.68
N SER A 177 32.51 20.16 -37.44
CA SER A 177 32.27 19.52 -38.74
C SER A 177 33.39 19.81 -39.72
N ASN A 178 33.64 18.85 -40.61
CA ASN A 178 34.65 18.99 -41.66
C ASN A 178 34.40 20.22 -42.56
N SER A 179 33.15 20.63 -42.76
CA SER A 179 32.81 21.85 -43.52
C SER A 179 33.21 23.13 -42.79
N VAL A 180 33.09 23.17 -41.45
CA VAL A 180 33.57 24.29 -40.63
C VAL A 180 35.10 24.27 -40.56
N ALA A 181 35.70 23.11 -40.33
CA ALA A 181 37.16 22.95 -40.23
C ALA A 181 37.89 23.36 -41.53
N CYS A 182 37.27 23.20 -42.71
CA CYS A 182 37.84 23.62 -43.99
C CYS A 182 37.36 24.98 -44.52
N GLY A 183 36.60 25.75 -43.72
CA GLY A 183 36.16 27.08 -44.13
C GLY A 183 35.00 27.12 -45.14
N ALA A 184 34.35 25.99 -45.42
CA ALA A 184 33.17 25.94 -46.29
C ALA A 184 31.88 26.39 -45.58
N SER A 185 31.86 26.34 -44.25
CA SER A 185 30.77 26.83 -43.39
C SER A 185 31.33 27.53 -42.15
N LEU A 186 30.47 28.23 -41.43
CA LEU A 186 30.78 28.84 -40.13
C LEU A 186 30.14 28.02 -39.01
N ASP A 187 30.81 27.97 -37.85
CA ASP A 187 30.22 27.51 -36.60
C ASP A 187 29.11 28.49 -36.10
N PRO A 188 28.34 28.15 -35.05
CA PRO A 188 27.33 29.05 -34.49
C PRO A 188 27.85 30.40 -33.99
N ASN A 189 29.16 30.51 -33.73
CA ASN A 189 29.83 31.72 -33.25
C ASN A 189 30.45 32.54 -34.41
N GLY A 190 30.34 32.08 -35.65
CA GLY A 190 30.84 32.76 -36.84
C GLY A 190 32.31 32.47 -37.18
N ASN A 191 32.91 31.43 -36.60
CA ASN A 191 34.29 31.03 -36.86
C ASN A 191 34.37 29.85 -37.83
N SER A 192 35.55 29.65 -38.42
CA SER A 192 35.85 28.52 -39.29
C SER A 192 37.34 28.25 -39.32
N GLY A 193 37.72 27.00 -39.58
CA GLY A 193 39.12 26.63 -39.80
C GLY A 193 39.64 26.97 -41.19
N GLU A 194 40.93 26.73 -41.41
CA GLU A 194 41.66 27.03 -42.63
C GLU A 194 42.17 25.78 -43.37
N TYR A 195 41.71 24.57 -43.01
CA TYR A 195 42.08 23.37 -43.78
C TYR A 195 41.59 23.44 -45.23
N SER A 196 42.27 22.73 -46.13
CA SER A 196 41.72 22.51 -47.46
C SER A 196 40.54 21.54 -47.39
N CYS A 197 39.39 21.86 -47.99
CA CYS A 197 38.28 20.89 -48.03
C CYS A 197 38.63 19.60 -48.79
N ALA A 198 39.70 19.60 -49.59
CA ALA A 198 40.20 18.40 -50.26
C ALA A 198 41.08 17.52 -49.36
N SER A 199 41.54 18.02 -48.20
CA SER A 199 42.33 17.25 -47.23
C SER A 199 41.49 16.61 -46.13
N LEU A 200 40.19 16.91 -46.06
CA LEU A 200 39.25 16.31 -45.12
C LEU A 200 38.26 15.43 -45.88
N ASP A 201 38.03 14.22 -45.41
CA ASP A 201 37.05 13.29 -45.99
C ASP A 201 36.15 12.67 -44.90
N ALA A 202 35.21 11.82 -45.29
CA ALA A 202 34.20 11.27 -44.39
C ALA A 202 34.75 10.30 -43.32
N SER A 203 35.97 9.79 -43.50
CA SER A 203 36.66 8.95 -42.51
C SER A 203 37.29 9.77 -41.37
N MET A 204 37.10 11.10 -41.36
CA MET A 204 37.70 12.01 -40.39
C MET A 204 36.64 12.75 -39.57
N ILE A 205 36.97 13.06 -38.32
CA ILE A 205 36.22 13.93 -37.40
C ILE A 205 37.18 14.96 -36.79
N CYS A 206 36.77 16.23 -36.74
CA CYS A 206 37.59 17.30 -36.17
C CYS A 206 37.09 17.69 -34.77
N ALA A 207 37.99 18.14 -33.92
CA ALA A 207 37.65 18.73 -32.62
C ALA A 207 38.64 19.84 -32.25
N GLY A 208 38.16 20.89 -31.60
CA GLY A 208 39.00 22.03 -31.17
C GLY A 208 38.21 23.32 -30.98
N ASP A 209 38.65 24.14 -30.03
CA ASP A 209 38.07 25.48 -29.81
C ASP A 209 38.56 26.46 -30.89
N LEU A 210 37.72 26.78 -31.88
CA LEU A 210 38.03 27.75 -32.93
C LEU A 210 38.00 29.22 -32.45
N ILE A 211 37.58 29.48 -31.22
CA ILE A 211 37.52 30.83 -30.63
C ILE A 211 38.85 31.16 -29.95
N ASN A 212 39.26 30.34 -28.99
CA ASN A 212 40.44 30.61 -28.17
C ASN A 212 41.63 29.71 -28.52
N GLY A 213 41.38 28.60 -29.22
CA GLY A 213 42.36 27.55 -29.43
C GLY A 213 42.70 26.93 -28.08
N GLY A 214 43.92 26.42 -27.98
CA GLY A 214 44.45 25.99 -26.68
C GLY A 214 43.99 24.61 -26.21
N GLU A 215 43.16 23.90 -26.95
CA GLU A 215 42.69 22.55 -26.63
C GLU A 215 42.87 21.66 -27.86
N ASP A 216 43.77 20.68 -27.79
CA ASP A 216 44.08 19.77 -28.91
C ASP A 216 44.89 18.55 -28.45
N ALA A 217 44.93 17.50 -29.28
CA ALA A 217 45.96 16.47 -29.21
C ALA A 217 47.27 17.01 -29.83
N CYS A 218 48.41 16.51 -29.36
CA CYS A 218 49.70 17.00 -29.85
C CYS A 218 50.73 15.87 -30.01
N GLN A 219 52.00 16.21 -30.25
CA GLN A 219 53.02 15.23 -30.59
C GLN A 219 53.17 14.17 -29.48
N GLY A 220 52.88 12.91 -29.79
CA GLY A 220 52.92 11.79 -28.83
C GLY A 220 51.55 11.27 -28.41
N ASP A 221 50.45 11.96 -28.75
CA ASP A 221 49.07 11.47 -28.58
C ASP A 221 48.56 10.69 -29.81
N SER A 222 49.39 10.57 -30.86
CA SER A 222 49.09 9.81 -32.08
C SER A 222 48.53 8.42 -31.77
N GLY A 223 47.40 8.07 -32.37
CA GLY A 223 46.68 6.82 -32.11
C GLY A 223 45.82 6.81 -30.85
N GLY A 224 45.90 7.82 -29.99
CA GLY A 224 45.10 7.94 -28.76
C GLY A 224 43.60 8.18 -28.99
N PRO A 225 42.77 8.08 -27.93
CA PRO A 225 41.32 8.20 -28.02
C PRO A 225 40.83 9.64 -28.17
N LEU A 226 39.74 9.79 -28.93
CA LEU A 226 38.74 10.84 -28.76
C LEU A 226 37.45 10.19 -28.26
N ALA A 227 37.03 10.54 -27.05
CA ALA A 227 35.92 9.88 -26.37
C ALA A 227 34.80 10.85 -25.99
N VAL A 228 33.56 10.38 -25.93
CA VAL A 228 32.41 11.14 -25.41
C VAL A 228 31.69 10.31 -24.35
N ARG A 229 30.88 10.97 -23.51
CA ARG A 229 29.91 10.27 -22.67
C ARG A 229 28.66 9.96 -23.49
N ASN A 230 28.03 8.82 -23.22
CA ASN A 230 26.68 8.56 -23.74
C ASN A 230 25.64 9.51 -23.09
N THR A 231 24.40 9.48 -23.55
CA THR A 231 23.37 10.48 -23.18
C THR A 231 23.02 10.55 -21.70
N ASP A 232 23.14 9.44 -20.95
CA ASP A 232 22.89 9.39 -19.51
C ASP A 232 24.16 9.54 -18.66
N ASN A 233 25.32 9.74 -19.30
CA ASN A 233 26.65 9.81 -18.71
C ASN A 233 27.14 8.54 -17.98
N SER A 234 26.51 7.38 -18.19
CA SER A 234 26.93 6.11 -17.56
C SER A 234 28.21 5.53 -18.18
N ARG A 235 28.40 5.65 -19.50
CA ARG A 235 29.53 5.02 -20.21
C ARG A 235 30.30 5.97 -21.12
N TRP A 236 31.55 5.61 -21.39
CA TRP A 236 32.43 6.30 -22.35
C TRP A 236 32.40 5.60 -23.70
N LEU A 237 32.37 6.39 -24.77
CA LEU A 237 32.28 5.94 -26.15
C LEU A 237 33.45 6.46 -26.95
N LEU A 238 34.16 5.57 -27.65
CA LEU A 238 35.25 5.93 -28.55
C LEU A 238 34.67 6.40 -29.89
N ILE A 239 34.89 7.67 -30.22
CA ILE A 239 34.40 8.29 -31.45
C ILE A 239 35.50 8.62 -32.45
N GLY A 240 36.75 8.67 -32.00
CA GLY A 240 37.89 8.98 -32.86
C GLY A 240 39.23 8.41 -32.39
N VAL A 241 40.16 8.33 -33.34
CA VAL A 241 41.56 7.91 -33.13
C VAL A 241 42.48 9.04 -33.62
N THR A 242 43.38 9.53 -32.76
CA THR A 242 44.23 10.69 -33.06
C THR A 242 45.08 10.43 -34.31
N SER A 243 44.93 11.24 -35.35
CA SER A 243 45.57 10.99 -36.65
C SER A 243 46.57 12.08 -37.04
N TRP A 244 46.14 13.31 -37.29
CA TRP A 244 47.03 14.39 -37.75
C TRP A 244 46.49 15.79 -37.41
N GLY A 245 47.32 16.81 -37.62
CA GLY A 245 46.95 18.22 -37.44
C GLY A 245 48.04 19.17 -37.94
N ASN A 246 47.69 20.45 -38.12
CA ASN A 246 48.64 21.51 -38.47
C ASN A 246 49.03 22.32 -37.24
N GLY A 247 50.10 21.89 -36.57
CA GLY A 247 50.45 22.43 -35.26
C GLY A 247 49.63 21.75 -34.17
N CYS A 248 49.57 22.37 -32.98
CA CYS A 248 48.70 21.92 -31.90
C CYS A 248 47.98 23.13 -31.34
N ALA A 249 46.67 22.99 -31.14
CA ALA A 249 45.84 23.96 -30.43
C ALA A 249 45.77 25.35 -31.09
N ASP A 250 45.89 25.39 -32.43
CA ASP A 250 45.68 26.60 -33.24
C ASP A 250 44.18 26.78 -33.55
N VAL A 251 43.66 27.99 -33.32
CA VAL A 251 42.27 28.36 -33.61
C VAL A 251 41.85 28.08 -35.06
N ASN A 252 42.78 28.09 -36.00
CA ASN A 252 42.49 27.89 -37.42
C ASN A 252 42.60 26.42 -37.86
N TYR A 253 43.23 25.57 -37.05
CA TYR A 253 43.55 24.19 -37.41
C TYR A 253 43.14 23.26 -36.27
N PRO A 254 41.86 22.92 -36.12
CA PRO A 254 41.42 21.93 -35.14
C PRO A 254 42.11 20.58 -35.36
N GLY A 255 42.25 19.77 -34.32
CA GLY A 255 42.80 18.43 -34.46
C GLY A 255 41.94 17.56 -35.37
N VAL A 256 42.57 16.58 -36.03
CA VAL A 256 41.89 15.63 -36.93
C VAL A 256 42.07 14.21 -36.42
N TRP A 257 40.95 13.57 -36.10
CA TRP A 257 40.86 12.16 -35.71
C TRP A 257 40.26 11.34 -36.84
N SER A 258 40.68 10.09 -36.94
CA SER A 258 39.98 9.10 -37.75
C SER A 258 38.66 8.74 -37.07
N LYS A 259 37.53 8.89 -37.76
CA LYS A 259 36.16 8.75 -37.23
C LYS A 259 35.77 7.29 -37.05
N VAL A 260 35.66 6.81 -35.80
CA VAL A 260 35.42 5.38 -35.49
C VAL A 260 34.10 4.88 -36.06
N SER A 261 33.04 5.69 -35.97
CA SER A 261 31.72 5.36 -36.54
C SER A 261 31.74 5.15 -38.07
N TYR A 262 32.80 5.55 -38.78
CA TYR A 262 32.95 5.32 -40.21
C TYR A 262 33.50 3.92 -40.55
N VAL A 263 34.12 3.23 -39.59
CA VAL A 263 34.85 1.97 -39.83
C VAL A 263 34.39 0.82 -38.92
N LEU A 264 33.24 0.93 -38.25
CA LEU A 264 32.70 -0.10 -37.35
C LEU A 264 32.62 -1.47 -38.03
N ASP A 265 32.10 -1.55 -39.26
CA ASP A 265 32.04 -2.79 -40.04
C ASP A 265 33.42 -3.46 -40.23
N TRP A 266 34.46 -2.65 -40.42
CA TRP A 266 35.83 -3.15 -40.54
C TRP A 266 36.35 -3.66 -39.21
N ILE A 267 36.07 -2.95 -38.10
CA ILE A 267 36.43 -3.41 -36.76
C ILE A 267 35.75 -4.77 -36.47
N TYR A 268 34.44 -4.86 -36.67
CA TYR A 268 33.66 -6.08 -36.45
C TYR A 268 34.02 -7.25 -37.37
N THR A 269 34.78 -7.02 -38.44
CA THR A 269 35.30 -8.10 -39.29
C THR A 269 36.40 -8.91 -38.59
N TYR A 270 37.16 -8.28 -37.69
CA TYR A 270 38.32 -8.89 -37.01
C TYR A 270 38.09 -9.08 -35.53
N VAL A 271 37.45 -8.10 -34.90
CA VAL A 271 37.19 -8.10 -33.47
C VAL A 271 35.76 -8.55 -33.27
N THR A 272 35.60 -9.69 -32.61
CA THR A 272 34.31 -9.96 -31.96
C THR A 272 34.28 -9.03 -30.77
N ILE A 273 33.65 -7.87 -30.95
CA ILE A 273 33.34 -7.00 -29.83
C ILE A 273 32.29 -7.77 -29.05
N GLU A 274 32.72 -8.39 -27.98
CA GLU A 274 31.80 -8.78 -26.93
C GLU A 274 31.39 -7.43 -26.36
N GLU A 275 30.22 -6.92 -26.78
CA GLU A 275 29.55 -5.81 -26.08
C GLU A 275 29.80 -6.07 -24.60
N PRO A 276 30.56 -5.22 -23.87
CA PRO A 276 31.11 -5.58 -22.57
C PRO A 276 29.95 -5.99 -21.73
N ILE A 277 29.73 -7.31 -21.52
CA ILE A 277 28.38 -7.91 -21.38
C ILE A 277 27.55 -6.86 -20.69
N PHE A 278 26.83 -6.05 -21.50
CA PHE A 278 25.83 -5.22 -20.89
C PHE A 278 24.95 -6.31 -20.39
N CYS A 279 24.96 -6.49 -19.07
CA CYS A 279 24.13 -7.52 -18.54
C CYS A 279 22.75 -7.03 -18.94
N GLU A 280 22.21 -7.60 -20.02
CA GLU A 280 20.81 -7.40 -20.41
C GLU A 280 19.92 -7.87 -19.24
N TYR A 281 20.56 -8.61 -18.34
CA TYR A 281 20.09 -9.14 -17.08
C TYR A 281 20.84 -8.51 -15.89
N THR A 282 20.89 -9.20 -14.75
CA THR A 282 21.48 -8.66 -13.52
C THR A 282 22.92 -9.14 -13.33
N GLN A 283 23.88 -8.21 -13.22
CA GLN A 283 25.28 -8.54 -12.90
C GLN A 283 25.37 -8.99 -11.44
N VAL A 284 25.98 -10.13 -11.17
CA VAL A 284 26.24 -10.62 -9.80
C VAL A 284 27.74 -10.74 -9.61
N SER A 285 28.30 -10.01 -8.65
CA SER A 285 29.71 -10.13 -8.26
C SER A 285 29.86 -10.27 -6.75
N VAL A 286 30.78 -11.13 -6.31
CA VAL A 286 31.12 -11.35 -4.90
C VAL A 286 32.63 -11.27 -4.76
N GLY A 287 33.09 -10.44 -3.84
CA GLY A 287 34.52 -10.23 -3.64
C GLY A 287 34.82 -9.04 -2.74
N GLY A 288 36.10 -8.74 -2.61
CA GLY A 288 36.60 -7.72 -1.69
C GLY A 288 36.95 -8.30 -0.32
N GLY A 289 37.39 -7.42 0.59
CA GLY A 289 37.77 -7.82 1.95
C GLY A 289 39.05 -8.67 2.03
N ASP A 290 39.35 -9.14 3.24
CA ASP A 290 40.61 -9.85 3.53
C ASP A 290 40.46 -11.40 3.54
N TRP A 291 39.24 -11.94 3.53
CA TRP A 291 38.97 -13.36 3.86
C TRP A 291 37.96 -14.06 2.94
N GLU A 292 37.95 -13.78 1.64
CA GLU A 292 37.00 -14.33 0.65
C GLU A 292 36.76 -15.86 0.75
N SER A 293 37.76 -16.65 1.15
CA SER A 293 37.63 -18.11 1.25
C SER A 293 36.65 -18.65 2.30
N GLU A 294 36.17 -17.81 3.23
CA GLU A 294 35.18 -18.20 4.25
C GLU A 294 33.73 -17.93 3.82
N VAL A 295 33.57 -17.21 2.71
CA VAL A 295 32.31 -16.68 2.21
C VAL A 295 31.70 -17.60 1.16
N SER A 296 30.45 -18.01 1.41
CA SER A 296 29.63 -18.72 0.41
C SER A 296 28.22 -18.13 0.38
N TRP A 297 27.52 -18.28 -0.74
CA TRP A 297 26.23 -17.65 -0.95
C TRP A 297 25.37 -18.41 -1.96
N ASN A 298 24.06 -18.20 -1.89
CA ASN A 298 23.14 -18.60 -2.93
C ASN A 298 22.04 -17.56 -3.14
N LEU A 299 21.63 -17.42 -4.40
CA LEU A 299 20.44 -16.71 -4.84
C LEU A 299 19.38 -17.74 -5.16
N SER A 300 18.20 -17.56 -4.60
CA SER A 300 17.04 -18.38 -4.91
C SER A 300 15.86 -17.52 -5.33
N SER A 301 14.98 -18.09 -6.16
CA SER A 301 13.68 -17.48 -6.39
C SER A 301 12.92 -17.45 -5.08
N CYS A 302 11.92 -16.59 -4.98
CA CYS A 302 11.08 -16.55 -3.80
C CYS A 302 10.39 -17.91 -3.50
N SER A 303 10.34 -18.88 -4.44
CA SER A 303 9.83 -20.25 -4.20
C SER A 303 10.90 -21.24 -3.71
N ASN A 304 12.05 -20.75 -3.21
CA ASN A 304 13.21 -21.51 -2.77
C ASN A 304 13.86 -22.41 -3.85
N GLU A 305 13.69 -22.05 -5.13
CA GLU A 305 14.47 -22.68 -6.21
C GLU A 305 15.82 -21.96 -6.32
N ILE A 306 16.93 -22.68 -6.15
CA ILE A 306 18.28 -22.11 -6.28
C ILE A 306 18.51 -21.71 -7.74
N LEU A 307 18.72 -20.42 -7.97
CA LEU A 307 18.99 -19.82 -9.28
C LEU A 307 20.49 -19.73 -9.55
N LEU A 308 21.26 -19.41 -8.51
CA LEU A 308 22.70 -19.26 -8.58
C LEU A 308 23.31 -19.54 -7.20
N GLU A 309 24.48 -20.16 -7.14
CA GLU A 309 25.23 -20.35 -5.89
C GLU A 309 26.73 -20.29 -6.17
N GLY A 310 27.51 -19.90 -5.17
CA GLY A 310 28.95 -19.77 -5.32
C GLY A 310 29.68 -19.46 -4.02
N ASP A 311 31.00 -19.42 -4.13
CA ASP A 311 31.93 -18.96 -3.11
C ASP A 311 32.53 -17.61 -3.56
N SER A 312 33.30 -16.92 -2.70
CA SER A 312 34.03 -15.71 -3.08
C SER A 312 35.50 -16.04 -3.47
N PRO A 313 36.08 -15.39 -4.50
CA PRO A 313 35.48 -14.39 -5.39
C PRO A 313 34.67 -15.02 -6.53
N PHE A 314 33.66 -14.29 -7.01
CA PHE A 314 32.78 -14.73 -8.09
C PHE A 314 32.28 -13.55 -8.92
N GLU A 315 32.08 -13.77 -10.22
CA GLU A 315 31.43 -12.80 -11.10
C GLU A 315 30.66 -13.49 -12.22
N THR A 316 29.41 -13.08 -12.46
CA THR A 316 28.59 -13.58 -13.57
C THR A 316 27.49 -12.59 -13.98
N CYS A 317 26.84 -12.87 -15.10
CA CYS A 317 25.64 -12.17 -15.57
C CYS A 317 24.52 -13.19 -15.77
N ILE A 318 23.37 -13.00 -15.13
CA ILE A 318 22.25 -13.96 -15.13
C ILE A 318 20.90 -13.25 -15.13
N ASP A 319 19.93 -13.80 -15.87
CA ASP A 319 18.51 -13.41 -15.83
C ASP A 319 17.91 -13.77 -14.47
N LEU A 320 17.80 -12.76 -13.60
CA LEU A 320 17.18 -12.90 -12.29
C LEU A 320 15.76 -12.34 -12.36
N PRO A 321 14.78 -13.01 -11.72
CA PRO A 321 13.45 -12.46 -11.57
C PRO A 321 13.49 -11.19 -10.70
N GLU A 322 12.46 -10.35 -10.79
CA GLU A 322 12.36 -9.09 -10.03
C GLU A 322 12.48 -9.29 -8.50
N ASN A 323 12.11 -10.48 -8.00
CA ASN A 323 12.14 -10.81 -6.58
C ASN A 323 13.02 -12.05 -6.33
N ILE A 324 14.05 -11.91 -5.50
CA ILE A 324 14.99 -13.00 -5.14
C ILE A 324 15.37 -12.96 -3.66
N ILE A 325 15.72 -14.14 -3.13
CA ILE A 325 16.26 -14.34 -1.78
C ILE A 325 17.76 -14.52 -1.88
N ILE A 326 18.51 -13.78 -1.07
CA ILE A 326 19.97 -13.83 -0.96
C ILE A 326 20.32 -14.51 0.35
N ASN A 327 20.93 -15.69 0.30
CA ASN A 327 21.46 -16.35 1.49
C ASN A 327 22.97 -16.20 1.51
N MET A 328 23.49 -15.64 2.60
CA MET A 328 24.89 -15.32 2.82
C MET A 328 25.40 -16.16 3.98
N MET A 329 26.53 -16.85 3.79
CA MET A 329 27.10 -17.77 4.77
C MET A 329 28.55 -17.41 5.04
N ASP A 330 28.96 -17.51 6.31
CA ASP A 330 30.33 -17.36 6.78
C ASP A 330 30.69 -18.57 7.66
N SER A 331 31.80 -19.21 7.31
CA SER A 331 32.31 -20.39 7.98
C SER A 331 32.78 -20.15 9.42
N TYR A 332 33.13 -18.92 9.79
CA TYR A 332 33.69 -18.59 11.12
C TYR A 332 32.74 -17.81 12.03
N GLY A 333 31.67 -17.23 11.48
CA GLY A 333 30.57 -16.62 12.20
C GLY A 333 30.85 -15.21 12.72
N ASP A 334 31.89 -14.56 12.22
CA ASP A 334 32.29 -13.19 12.53
C ASP A 334 31.88 -12.18 11.44
N GLY A 335 31.21 -12.63 10.38
CA GLY A 335 30.72 -11.80 9.29
C GLY A 335 31.65 -11.85 8.07
N TRP A 336 31.34 -11.09 7.04
CA TRP A 336 32.04 -11.15 5.75
C TRP A 336 33.32 -10.29 5.69
N ASN A 337 33.71 -9.61 6.77
CA ASN A 337 35.01 -8.93 6.89
C ASN A 337 35.38 -8.04 5.66
N ASP A 338 34.50 -7.09 5.33
CA ASP A 338 34.57 -6.20 4.16
C ASP A 338 34.40 -6.86 2.77
N THR A 339 34.13 -8.17 2.72
CA THR A 339 33.62 -8.86 1.52
C THR A 339 32.16 -8.48 1.32
N PHE A 340 31.75 -8.29 0.06
CA PHE A 340 30.36 -7.96 -0.29
C PHE A 340 29.90 -8.72 -1.54
N ILE A 341 28.58 -8.83 -1.70
CA ILE A 341 27.91 -9.28 -2.92
C ILE A 341 27.18 -8.10 -3.56
N ASN A 342 27.47 -7.83 -4.82
CA ASN A 342 26.72 -6.91 -5.67
C ASN A 342 25.76 -7.70 -6.56
N ILE A 343 24.53 -7.20 -6.71
CA ILE A 343 23.51 -7.72 -7.61
C ILE A 343 22.89 -6.53 -8.34
N GLY A 344 23.29 -6.28 -9.57
CA GLY A 344 23.01 -5.03 -10.28
C GLY A 344 23.60 -3.83 -9.53
N ASP A 345 22.76 -2.84 -9.19
CA ASP A 345 23.17 -1.61 -8.51
C ASP A 345 23.10 -1.69 -6.96
N VAL A 346 22.70 -2.83 -6.40
CA VAL A 346 22.59 -3.02 -4.94
C VAL A 346 23.72 -3.90 -4.41
N ASN A 347 24.23 -3.53 -3.24
CA ASN A 347 25.29 -4.26 -2.53
C ASN A 347 24.82 -4.74 -1.16
N PHE A 348 25.34 -5.89 -0.74
CA PHE A 348 25.08 -6.50 0.56
C PHE A 348 26.39 -7.00 1.17
N THR A 349 26.50 -6.91 2.49
CA THR A 349 27.60 -7.48 3.27
C THR A 349 27.03 -7.97 4.61
N MET A 350 27.60 -9.03 5.16
CA MET A 350 27.22 -9.52 6.49
C MET A 350 28.16 -8.93 7.54
N TYR A 351 27.61 -8.18 8.50
CA TYR A 351 28.42 -7.49 9.51
C TYR A 351 28.84 -8.38 10.68
N GLU A 352 28.03 -9.38 11.03
CA GLU A 352 28.28 -10.34 12.11
C GLU A 352 27.44 -11.61 11.91
N GLY A 353 27.90 -12.74 12.45
CA GLY A 353 27.17 -14.01 12.39
C GLY A 353 27.63 -14.92 11.26
N SER A 354 27.09 -16.15 11.26
CA SER A 354 27.44 -17.22 10.32
C SER A 354 26.50 -17.36 9.13
N GLU A 355 25.29 -16.81 9.24
CA GLU A 355 24.26 -16.87 8.20
C GLU A 355 23.41 -15.60 8.26
N GLU A 356 23.14 -15.00 7.10
CA GLU A 356 22.24 -13.85 6.95
C GLU A 356 21.40 -14.03 5.67
N THR A 357 20.12 -13.67 5.74
CA THR A 357 19.21 -13.70 4.59
C THR A 357 18.75 -12.29 4.27
N ASN A 358 18.96 -11.87 3.02
CA ASN A 358 18.56 -10.58 2.47
C ASN A 358 17.63 -10.78 1.26
N PHE A 359 16.99 -9.70 0.80
CA PHE A 359 16.00 -9.75 -0.28
C PHE A 359 16.20 -8.60 -1.27
N ILE A 360 15.98 -8.89 -2.55
CA ILE A 360 15.77 -7.88 -3.60
C ILE A 360 14.35 -8.06 -4.11
N GLY A 361 13.61 -6.96 -4.23
CA GLY A 361 12.19 -6.98 -4.56
C GLY A 361 11.31 -7.38 -3.38
N ASP A 362 10.13 -7.91 -3.69
CA ASP A 362 9.15 -8.37 -2.70
C ASP A 362 9.02 -9.90 -2.75
N CYS A 363 9.82 -10.59 -1.94
CA CYS A 363 9.62 -12.02 -1.65
C CYS A 363 8.68 -12.26 -0.46
N THR A 364 8.01 -11.23 0.07
CA THR A 364 7.07 -11.41 1.19
C THR A 364 5.82 -12.19 0.77
N ASP A 365 5.58 -12.29 -0.54
CA ASP A 365 4.57 -13.17 -1.15
C ASP A 365 4.90 -14.67 -1.09
N LEU A 366 6.12 -15.06 -0.67
CA LEU A 366 6.50 -16.48 -0.50
C LEU A 366 7.12 -16.82 0.86
N ILE A 367 6.87 -15.97 1.88
CA ILE A 367 6.49 -16.57 3.17
C ILE A 367 5.25 -17.42 2.85
N PRO A 368 5.21 -18.73 3.18
CA PRO A 368 4.08 -19.58 2.84
C PRO A 368 2.83 -18.80 3.20
N SER A 369 1.95 -18.47 2.24
CA SER A 369 0.82 -17.58 2.46
C SER A 369 0.17 -17.96 3.77
N ILE A 370 0.47 -17.21 4.84
CA ILE A 370 -0.04 -17.54 6.16
C ILE A 370 -1.43 -16.94 6.11
N ASN A 371 -2.33 -17.77 5.60
CA ASN A 371 -3.75 -17.53 5.64
C ASN A 371 -4.11 -17.32 7.11
N GLY A 372 -4.58 -16.12 7.40
CA GLY A 372 -4.95 -15.69 8.73
C GLY A 372 -5.34 -14.23 8.69
N CYS A 373 -5.88 -13.72 9.79
CA CYS A 373 -6.36 -12.36 9.80
C CYS A 373 -5.23 -11.32 9.72
N THR A 374 -5.32 -10.41 8.75
CA THR A 374 -4.36 -9.29 8.58
C THR A 374 -4.85 -7.96 9.17
N ASP A 375 -6.08 -7.90 9.69
CA ASP A 375 -6.62 -6.70 10.33
C ASP A 375 -6.03 -6.53 11.74
N LEU A 376 -5.22 -5.49 11.94
CA LEU A 376 -4.61 -5.12 13.22
C LEU A 376 -5.63 -4.89 14.35
N THR A 377 -6.92 -4.74 14.00
CA THR A 377 -8.04 -4.54 14.90
C THR A 377 -8.91 -5.78 15.09
N ALA A 378 -8.46 -6.97 14.67
CA ALA A 378 -9.13 -8.24 14.89
C ALA A 378 -8.59 -9.01 16.10
N VAL A 379 -9.44 -9.77 16.80
CA VAL A 379 -9.03 -10.57 17.98
C VAL A 379 -8.09 -11.71 17.61
N ASN A 380 -8.16 -12.20 16.37
CA ASN A 380 -7.29 -13.22 15.83
C ASN A 380 -6.28 -12.64 14.82
N PHE A 381 -5.97 -11.34 14.93
CA PHE A 381 -4.90 -10.72 14.16
C PHE A 381 -3.64 -11.58 14.26
N ASN A 382 -3.20 -12.05 13.09
CA ASN A 382 -2.01 -12.84 12.96
C ASN A 382 -0.92 -11.93 12.40
N GLN A 383 0.03 -11.55 13.26
CA GLN A 383 1.16 -10.70 12.88
C GLN A 383 2.00 -11.32 11.75
N ASP A 384 1.96 -12.64 11.60
CA ASP A 384 2.67 -13.38 10.58
C ASP A 384 1.80 -13.63 9.33
N ALA A 385 0.49 -13.28 9.35
CA ALA A 385 -0.40 -13.44 8.21
C ALA A 385 -0.06 -12.44 7.09
N THR A 386 0.14 -12.99 5.89
CA THR A 386 0.47 -12.22 4.69
C THR A 386 -0.71 -12.12 3.72
N ILE A 387 -1.72 -12.97 3.88
CA ILE A 387 -2.95 -12.98 3.07
C ILE A 387 -4.16 -13.09 4.01
N ASP A 388 -5.07 -12.13 3.92
CA ASP A 388 -6.38 -12.21 4.58
C ASP A 388 -7.19 -13.35 3.94
N ASP A 389 -7.36 -14.43 4.68
CA ASP A 389 -8.18 -15.57 4.27
C ASP A 389 -9.67 -15.41 4.62
N GLY A 390 -10.05 -14.21 5.07
CA GLY A 390 -11.39 -13.91 5.55
C GLY A 390 -11.66 -14.48 6.94
N SER A 391 -10.64 -14.96 7.65
CA SER A 391 -10.78 -15.42 9.04
C SER A 391 -10.80 -14.28 10.05
N CYS A 392 -10.65 -13.02 9.65
CA CYS A 392 -10.66 -11.89 10.59
C CYS A 392 -11.89 -11.85 11.49
N GLU A 393 -11.67 -12.16 12.76
CA GLU A 393 -12.63 -12.03 13.83
C GLU A 393 -12.52 -10.59 14.33
N PRO A 394 -13.50 -9.72 14.06
CA PRO A 394 -13.42 -8.32 14.46
C PRO A 394 -13.19 -8.21 15.99
N ILE A 395 -12.38 -7.24 16.43
CA ILE A 395 -12.48 -6.82 17.83
C ILE A 395 -13.90 -6.33 17.99
N CYS A 396 -14.67 -7.10 18.74
CA CYS A 396 -15.95 -6.66 19.22
C CYS A 396 -15.68 -5.51 20.19
N ASN A 397 -15.67 -4.31 19.64
CA ASN A 397 -15.61 -3.08 20.39
C ASN A 397 -17.01 -2.75 20.83
N SER A 398 -17.13 -2.29 22.08
CA SER A 398 -18.41 -1.81 22.54
C SER A 398 -18.84 -0.61 21.71
N PRO A 399 -20.07 -0.62 21.17
CA PRO A 399 -20.65 0.56 20.55
C PRO A 399 -21.11 1.60 21.59
N TRP A 400 -21.10 1.23 22.88
CA TRP A 400 -21.62 2.06 23.97
C TRP A 400 -20.51 2.90 24.59
N GLU A 401 -20.87 4.09 25.05
CA GLU A 401 -19.94 4.99 25.72
C GLU A 401 -19.28 4.35 26.95
N GLU A 402 -18.12 4.86 27.35
CA GLU A 402 -17.42 4.39 28.54
C GLU A 402 -18.30 4.53 29.78
N VAL A 403 -18.36 3.46 30.59
CA VAL A 403 -19.15 3.42 31.81
C VAL A 403 -18.59 4.42 32.82
N LEU A 404 -19.43 5.34 33.28
CA LEU A 404 -19.09 6.26 34.35
C LEU A 404 -18.93 5.49 35.66
N ILE A 405 -17.75 5.56 36.27
CA ILE A 405 -17.46 4.87 37.53
C ILE A 405 -18.00 5.69 38.70
N THR A 406 -19.00 5.17 39.40
CA THR A 406 -19.61 5.79 40.59
C THR A 406 -19.10 5.16 41.89
N GLY A 407 -19.61 5.64 43.03
CA GLY A 407 -19.18 5.21 44.37
C GLY A 407 -19.70 3.85 44.83
N THR A 408 -20.64 3.23 44.11
CA THR A 408 -21.22 1.91 44.47
C THR A 408 -21.38 1.02 43.24
N ASN A 409 -21.32 -0.30 43.43
CA ASN A 409 -21.55 -1.25 42.34
C ASN A 409 -22.34 -2.49 42.77
N HIS A 410 -22.86 -3.20 41.77
CA HIS A 410 -23.38 -4.56 41.85
C HIS A 410 -22.56 -5.42 40.89
N THR A 411 -22.10 -6.60 41.33
CA THR A 411 -21.35 -7.52 40.47
C THR A 411 -22.26 -8.57 39.86
N ILE A 412 -22.31 -8.65 38.53
CA ILE A 412 -22.96 -9.74 37.81
C ILE A 412 -21.92 -10.77 37.41
N PHE A 413 -22.15 -12.03 37.76
CA PHE A 413 -21.29 -13.16 37.43
C PHE A 413 -21.85 -13.92 36.23
N LEU A 414 -21.00 -14.12 35.23
CA LEU A 414 -21.32 -14.81 33.99
C LEU A 414 -20.48 -16.10 33.94
N PRO A 415 -21.06 -17.28 34.19
CA PRO A 415 -20.31 -18.54 34.13
C PRO A 415 -19.95 -18.90 32.68
N SER A 416 -18.90 -19.70 32.47
CA SER A 416 -18.58 -20.25 31.14
C SER A 416 -19.65 -21.17 30.56
N SER A 417 -20.64 -21.59 31.35
CA SER A 417 -21.82 -22.34 30.90
C SER A 417 -22.97 -21.46 30.42
N LEU A 418 -22.85 -20.13 30.55
CA LEU A 418 -23.89 -19.18 30.13
C LEU A 418 -24.16 -19.31 28.64
N VAL A 419 -25.43 -19.45 28.27
CA VAL A 419 -25.87 -19.41 26.88
C VAL A 419 -26.39 -18.01 26.57
N VAL A 420 -25.79 -17.37 25.56
CA VAL A 420 -26.24 -16.09 25.00
C VAL A 420 -26.81 -16.35 23.61
N SER A 421 -28.01 -15.85 23.33
CA SER A 421 -28.65 -15.98 22.01
C SER A 421 -29.18 -14.65 21.50
N ASP A 422 -29.24 -14.49 20.17
CA ASP A 422 -29.87 -13.33 19.53
C ASP A 422 -31.41 -13.38 19.61
N ALA A 423 -32.04 -12.33 19.11
CA ALA A 423 -33.49 -12.21 18.93
C ALA A 423 -34.16 -13.39 18.18
N ASN A 424 -33.42 -14.12 17.35
CA ASN A 424 -33.93 -15.23 16.56
C ASN A 424 -33.66 -16.59 17.23
N GLY A 425 -33.07 -16.60 18.43
CA GLY A 425 -32.68 -17.80 19.17
C GLY A 425 -31.39 -18.46 18.68
N ASN A 426 -30.59 -17.78 17.85
CA ASN A 426 -29.28 -18.27 17.46
C ASN A 426 -28.28 -18.01 18.59
N VAL A 427 -27.52 -19.03 18.98
CA VAL A 427 -26.48 -18.90 20.01
C VAL A 427 -25.32 -18.07 19.46
N LEU A 428 -24.93 -17.03 20.19
CA LEU A 428 -23.85 -16.12 19.80
C LEU A 428 -22.51 -16.63 20.29
N SER A 429 -21.53 -16.67 19.38
CA SER A 429 -20.16 -17.10 19.66
C SER A 429 -19.33 -16.00 20.34
N GLN A 430 -19.63 -14.74 20.02
CA GLN A 430 -19.01 -13.55 20.57
C GLN A 430 -20.08 -12.45 20.74
N SER A 431 -20.17 -11.85 21.93
CA SER A 431 -21.10 -10.76 22.21
C SER A 431 -20.52 -9.78 23.23
N ILE A 432 -21.05 -8.56 23.28
CA ILE A 432 -20.88 -7.67 24.44
C ILE A 432 -22.21 -7.60 25.16
N LEU A 433 -22.15 -7.80 26.47
CA LEU A 433 -23.31 -7.79 27.34
C LEU A 433 -23.27 -6.52 28.18
N GLY A 434 -24.33 -5.72 28.09
CA GLY A 434 -24.46 -4.45 28.78
C GLY A 434 -25.70 -4.36 29.64
N LEU A 435 -25.61 -3.56 30.69
CA LEU A 435 -26.69 -3.26 31.62
C LEU A 435 -26.98 -1.77 31.62
N PHE A 436 -28.25 -1.43 31.39
CA PHE A 436 -28.67 -0.07 31.07
C PHE A 436 -29.68 0.49 32.05
N PHE A 437 -29.54 1.78 32.35
CA PHE A 437 -30.49 2.56 33.14
C PHE A 437 -31.00 3.75 32.32
N ILE A 438 -32.08 4.37 32.78
CA ILE A 438 -32.64 5.57 32.17
C ILE A 438 -32.18 6.79 32.99
N ASN A 439 -31.49 7.73 32.34
CA ASN A 439 -31.01 8.95 32.98
C ASN A 439 -32.15 9.96 33.23
N SER A 440 -31.82 11.10 33.84
CA SER A 440 -32.79 12.17 34.14
C SER A 440 -33.46 12.80 32.91
N SER A 441 -32.88 12.63 31.72
CA SER A 441 -33.42 13.09 30.42
C SER A 441 -34.33 12.04 29.74
N GLY A 442 -34.45 10.83 30.30
CA GLY A 442 -35.20 9.73 29.68
C GLY A 442 -34.39 8.91 28.68
N GLU A 443 -33.08 9.11 28.59
CA GLU A 443 -32.20 8.39 27.66
C GLU A 443 -31.57 7.17 28.32
N MET A 444 -31.38 6.11 27.53
CA MET A 444 -30.76 4.87 27.99
C MET A 444 -29.24 5.02 28.03
N GLN A 445 -28.61 4.63 29.16
CA GLN A 445 -27.17 4.79 29.42
C GLN A 445 -26.58 3.50 29.99
N CYS A 446 -25.36 3.14 29.55
CA CYS A 446 -24.69 1.93 29.99
C CYS A 446 -24.07 2.13 31.38
N ALA A 447 -24.48 1.33 32.36
CA ALA A 447 -23.95 1.35 33.72
C ALA A 447 -22.93 0.22 33.98
N GLY A 448 -22.75 -0.70 33.04
CA GLY A 448 -21.80 -1.80 33.17
C GLY A 448 -21.84 -2.68 31.94
N GLN A 449 -20.67 -3.11 31.46
CA GLN A 449 -20.58 -3.98 30.30
C GLN A 449 -19.36 -4.89 30.36
N THR A 450 -19.40 -5.99 29.61
CA THR A 450 -18.25 -6.88 29.42
C THR A 450 -18.36 -7.64 28.09
N SER A 451 -17.22 -8.02 27.52
CA SER A 451 -17.17 -8.93 26.38
C SER A 451 -17.32 -10.37 26.87
N PHE A 452 -18.10 -11.17 26.15
CA PHE A 452 -18.36 -12.56 26.46
C PHE A 452 -18.01 -13.47 25.27
N LEU A 453 -17.03 -14.35 25.51
CA LEU A 453 -16.46 -15.31 24.55
C LEU A 453 -16.67 -16.77 25.01
N GLY A 454 -17.70 -17.03 25.83
CA GLY A 454 -17.93 -18.34 26.44
C GLY A 454 -17.01 -18.69 27.62
N GLU A 455 -16.21 -17.73 28.08
CA GLU A 455 -15.39 -17.85 29.30
C GLU A 455 -16.07 -17.16 30.49
N THR A 456 -15.68 -17.54 31.71
CA THR A 456 -16.20 -16.90 32.92
C THR A 456 -15.85 -15.42 32.94
N ALA A 457 -16.87 -14.57 33.04
CA ALA A 457 -16.73 -13.12 33.04
C ALA A 457 -17.55 -12.49 34.19
N GLN A 458 -17.35 -11.20 34.39
CA GLN A 458 -18.13 -10.42 35.34
C GLN A 458 -18.42 -9.02 34.81
N ILE A 459 -19.55 -8.45 35.20
CA ILE A 459 -19.91 -7.06 34.94
C ILE A 459 -19.96 -6.33 36.29
N ALA A 460 -19.21 -5.24 36.41
CA ALA A 460 -19.42 -4.29 37.50
C ALA A 460 -20.45 -3.25 37.04
N VAL A 461 -21.65 -3.32 37.60
CA VAL A 461 -22.75 -2.40 37.31
C VAL A 461 -22.67 -1.26 38.31
N MET A 462 -22.59 -0.02 37.82
CA MET A 462 -22.47 1.17 38.64
C MET A 462 -23.85 1.61 39.13
N GLY A 463 -23.93 1.96 40.42
CA GLY A 463 -25.14 2.47 41.06
C GLY A 463 -25.21 3.98 41.04
N ASP A 464 -26.41 4.52 41.11
CA ASP A 464 -26.66 5.96 41.14
C ASP A 464 -26.06 6.64 42.38
N ASP A 465 -25.35 7.76 42.19
CA ASP A 465 -24.87 8.59 43.30
C ASP A 465 -25.98 9.50 43.83
N MET A 466 -26.66 9.03 44.88
CA MET A 466 -27.70 9.78 45.59
C MET A 466 -27.24 11.11 46.22
N THR A 467 -25.95 11.48 46.14
CA THR A 467 -25.44 12.79 46.59
C THR A 467 -25.60 13.89 45.54
N THR A 468 -25.93 13.55 44.29
CA THR A 468 -26.27 14.47 43.21
C THR A 468 -27.72 14.34 42.77
N ASP A 469 -28.25 15.35 42.07
CA ASP A 469 -29.60 15.31 41.48
C ASP A 469 -29.62 14.61 40.11
N ASP A 470 -28.45 14.31 39.54
CA ASP A 470 -28.28 13.59 38.28
C ASP A 470 -28.39 12.09 38.51
N VAL A 471 -29.10 11.38 37.62
CA VAL A 471 -29.13 9.91 37.61
C VAL A 471 -27.96 9.44 36.77
N ASP A 472 -26.93 8.90 37.42
CA ASP A 472 -25.63 8.60 36.80
C ASP A 472 -25.22 7.11 36.91
N GLY A 473 -26.10 6.29 37.47
CA GLY A 473 -26.01 4.83 37.51
C GLY A 473 -27.38 4.21 37.83
N PHE A 474 -27.39 2.92 38.15
CA PHE A 474 -28.64 2.23 38.51
C PHE A 474 -29.19 2.71 39.87
N PRO A 475 -30.45 3.16 39.94
CA PRO A 475 -31.10 3.44 41.23
C PRO A 475 -31.35 2.14 42.02
N LEU A 476 -31.41 2.25 43.34
CA LEU A 476 -31.63 1.11 44.23
C LEU A 476 -32.99 0.44 44.00
N GLY A 477 -33.00 -0.89 43.78
CA GLY A 477 -34.23 -1.68 43.59
C GLY A 477 -34.83 -1.59 42.18
N VAL A 478 -34.08 -1.10 41.20
CA VAL A 478 -34.49 -1.10 39.80
C VAL A 478 -34.04 -2.39 39.13
N GLU A 479 -34.96 -3.04 38.42
CA GLU A 479 -34.68 -4.25 37.62
C GLU A 479 -33.63 -3.98 36.54
N PHE A 480 -32.78 -4.97 36.31
CA PHE A 480 -31.73 -4.90 35.29
C PHE A 480 -32.28 -4.92 33.86
N GLN A 481 -31.96 -3.89 33.08
CA GLN A 481 -32.23 -3.89 31.64
C GLN A 481 -30.99 -4.34 30.88
N TRP A 482 -31.11 -5.44 30.14
CA TRP A 482 -30.00 -6.03 29.39
C TRP A 482 -30.01 -5.60 27.94
N MET A 483 -28.81 -5.48 27.37
CA MET A 483 -28.61 -5.34 25.94
C MET A 483 -27.46 -6.24 25.49
N ILE A 484 -27.65 -6.89 24.35
CA ILE A 484 -26.63 -7.68 23.67
C ILE A 484 -26.17 -6.86 22.46
N TRP A 485 -24.87 -6.71 22.32
CA TRP A 485 -24.26 -6.33 21.05
C TRP A 485 -23.79 -7.60 20.35
N ASN A 486 -24.42 -7.91 19.21
CA ASN A 486 -24.00 -9.01 18.36
C ASN A 486 -22.78 -8.58 17.55
N CYS A 487 -21.63 -9.18 17.86
CA CYS A 487 -20.36 -8.84 17.25
C CYS A 487 -20.29 -9.25 15.77
N GLU A 488 -21.07 -10.27 15.37
CA GLU A 488 -21.10 -10.77 13.99
C GLU A 488 -21.92 -9.84 13.08
N THR A 489 -23.04 -9.31 13.56
CA THR A 489 -23.93 -8.43 12.77
C THR A 489 -23.72 -6.94 13.02
N SER A 490 -22.99 -6.57 14.08
CA SER A 490 -22.86 -5.18 14.55
C SER A 490 -24.22 -4.53 14.87
N GLU A 491 -25.10 -5.28 15.51
CA GLU A 491 -26.43 -4.82 15.93
C GLU A 491 -26.60 -4.95 17.44
N ALA A 492 -27.25 -3.95 18.06
CA ALA A 492 -27.64 -3.97 19.45
C ALA A 492 -29.08 -4.46 19.57
N THR A 493 -29.34 -5.37 20.49
CA THR A 493 -30.68 -5.92 20.74
C THR A 493 -30.94 -5.92 22.24
N LEU A 494 -32.13 -5.46 22.65
CA LEU A 494 -32.57 -5.62 24.04
C LEU A 494 -32.56 -7.11 24.40
N ALA A 495 -32.36 -7.43 25.67
CA ALA A 495 -32.27 -8.81 26.10
C ALA A 495 -32.98 -9.05 27.42
N SER A 496 -33.29 -10.31 27.68
CA SER A 496 -33.78 -10.80 28.97
C SER A 496 -32.82 -11.84 29.52
N ALA A 497 -32.70 -11.89 30.84
CA ALA A 497 -31.82 -12.82 31.53
C ALA A 497 -32.61 -13.74 32.47
N ILE A 498 -32.19 -15.01 32.55
CA ILE A 498 -32.64 -15.96 33.56
C ILE A 498 -31.54 -16.03 34.61
N TYR A 499 -31.90 -15.79 35.87
CA TYR A 499 -30.96 -15.77 36.99
C TYR A 499 -30.94 -17.12 37.72
N SER A 500 -29.74 -17.61 38.01
CA SER A 500 -29.55 -18.85 38.79
C SER A 500 -29.52 -18.59 40.30
N ASP A 501 -29.03 -17.42 40.73
CA ASP A 501 -28.96 -16.99 42.13
C ASP A 501 -28.74 -15.46 42.21
N GLY A 502 -29.09 -14.83 43.32
CA GLY A 502 -29.02 -13.38 43.49
C GLY A 502 -30.29 -12.62 43.08
N SER A 503 -30.17 -11.29 42.95
CA SER A 503 -31.29 -10.35 42.73
C SER A 503 -31.33 -9.92 41.27
N ASP A 504 -32.51 -9.89 40.66
CA ASP A 504 -32.76 -9.31 39.34
C ASP A 504 -32.84 -7.77 39.37
N GLU A 505 -32.81 -7.17 40.56
CA GLU A 505 -32.71 -5.74 40.79
C GLU A 505 -31.31 -5.29 41.28
N PHE A 506 -30.98 -4.02 41.03
CA PHE A 506 -29.77 -3.39 41.53
C PHE A 506 -29.78 -3.26 43.06
N THR A 507 -28.67 -3.67 43.69
CA THR A 507 -28.43 -3.58 45.13
C THR A 507 -26.97 -3.21 45.37
N VAL A 508 -26.72 -2.36 46.36
CA VAL A 508 -25.35 -1.89 46.68
C VAL A 508 -24.50 -3.05 47.20
N ASN A 509 -23.36 -3.31 46.53
CA ASN A 509 -22.50 -4.47 46.72
C ASN A 509 -23.21 -5.81 46.48
N GLY A 510 -24.25 -5.81 45.64
CA GLY A 510 -24.97 -7.01 45.23
C GLY A 510 -24.10 -7.97 44.42
N LEU A 511 -24.48 -9.24 44.43
CA LEU A 511 -23.89 -10.29 43.61
C LEU A 511 -25.01 -11.14 43.00
N THR A 512 -25.00 -11.28 41.69
CA THR A 512 -26.03 -12.01 40.94
C THR A 512 -25.38 -12.95 39.92
N PHE A 513 -25.95 -14.13 39.76
CA PHE A 513 -25.48 -15.19 38.88
C PHE A 513 -26.50 -15.44 37.78
N VAL A 514 -26.04 -15.44 36.52
CA VAL A 514 -26.90 -15.58 35.34
C VAL A 514 -26.76 -16.98 34.73
N ASP A 515 -27.90 -17.59 34.37
CA ASP A 515 -28.00 -18.91 33.74
C ASP A 515 -28.07 -18.82 32.20
N SER A 516 -28.86 -17.88 31.67
CA SER A 516 -28.97 -17.60 30.23
C SER A 516 -29.34 -16.16 29.94
N ILE A 517 -28.96 -15.64 28.77
CA ILE A 517 -29.40 -14.34 28.25
C ILE A 517 -29.91 -14.54 26.82
N ALA A 518 -31.10 -14.02 26.50
CA ALA A 518 -31.68 -14.10 25.18
C ALA A 518 -32.07 -12.71 24.67
N GLY A 519 -31.66 -12.41 23.44
CA GLY A 519 -32.11 -11.24 22.71
C GLY A 519 -33.62 -11.27 22.57
N ILE A 520 -34.23 -10.13 22.79
CA ILE A 520 -35.65 -9.91 22.60
C ILE A 520 -35.82 -9.48 21.13
N PRO A 521 -36.61 -10.20 20.32
CA PRO A 521 -36.86 -9.80 18.95
C PRO A 521 -37.35 -8.37 18.86
N ASP A 522 -36.72 -7.57 18.00
CA ASP A 522 -37.34 -6.34 17.53
C ASP A 522 -38.66 -6.77 16.87
N GLY A 523 -39.76 -6.49 17.54
CA GLY A 523 -41.04 -6.80 16.95
C GLY A 523 -41.25 -5.98 15.67
N PRO A 524 -42.34 -6.25 14.93
CA PRO A 524 -42.62 -5.55 13.68
C PRO A 524 -42.60 -4.03 13.89
N SER A 525 -41.95 -3.28 13.00
CA SER A 525 -41.92 -1.81 13.02
C SER A 525 -43.23 -1.17 12.52
N CYS A 526 -44.04 -1.95 11.81
CA CYS A 526 -45.37 -1.57 11.38
C CYS A 526 -46.33 -2.76 11.42
N GLN A 527 -47.61 -2.50 11.68
CA GLN A 527 -48.69 -3.46 11.56
C GLN A 527 -49.66 -3.05 10.45
N SER A 528 -49.93 -3.98 9.53
CA SER A 528 -51.04 -3.87 8.59
C SER A 528 -52.33 -4.44 9.20
N ILE A 529 -53.37 -3.62 9.30
CA ILE A 529 -54.67 -3.95 9.87
C ILE A 529 -55.72 -3.94 8.77
N TYR A 530 -56.24 -5.13 8.44
CA TYR A 530 -57.31 -5.27 7.46
C TYR A 530 -58.68 -5.06 8.10
N MET A 531 -59.50 -4.17 7.50
CA MET A 531 -60.86 -3.91 7.94
C MET A 531 -61.84 -4.13 6.79
N PRO A 532 -62.88 -4.97 6.97
CA PRO A 532 -63.87 -5.22 5.93
C PRO A 532 -64.82 -4.02 5.74
N PHE A 533 -65.58 -4.06 4.64
CA PHE A 533 -66.70 -3.14 4.41
C PHE A 533 -67.72 -3.19 5.55
N GLY A 534 -68.18 -2.03 6.01
CA GLY A 534 -69.18 -1.94 7.07
C GLY A 534 -68.57 -1.89 8.47
N TRP A 535 -69.21 -2.54 9.45
CA TRP A 535 -68.78 -2.53 10.85
C TRP A 535 -67.73 -3.60 11.13
N SER A 536 -66.65 -3.21 11.79
CA SER A 536 -65.64 -4.12 12.34
C SER A 536 -65.13 -3.63 13.70
N ILE A 537 -64.24 -4.40 14.32
CA ILE A 537 -63.53 -4.00 15.54
C ILE A 537 -62.04 -4.25 15.29
N PHE A 538 -61.24 -3.21 15.43
CA PHE A 538 -59.79 -3.26 15.22
C PHE A 538 -59.03 -2.90 16.49
N SER A 539 -57.77 -3.29 16.53
CA SER A 539 -56.79 -2.88 17.54
C SER A 539 -55.39 -2.96 16.93
N THR A 540 -54.38 -2.45 17.62
CA THR A 540 -52.97 -2.63 17.21
C THR A 540 -52.14 -3.19 18.35
N TYR A 541 -51.08 -3.92 18.01
CA TYR A 541 -49.98 -4.28 18.91
C TYR A 541 -48.80 -3.30 18.81
N MET A 542 -48.99 -2.19 18.10
CA MET A 542 -48.01 -1.11 17.95
C MET A 542 -48.35 0.05 18.88
N ILE A 543 -47.33 0.68 19.45
CA ILE A 543 -47.40 2.01 20.08
C ILE A 543 -47.14 3.01 18.95
N ALA A 544 -48.20 3.69 18.50
CA ALA A 544 -48.09 4.64 17.39
C ALA A 544 -47.20 5.83 17.77
N GLU A 545 -46.32 6.25 16.86
CA GLU A 545 -45.44 7.43 17.05
C GLU A 545 -46.25 8.70 17.37
N GLU A 546 -47.39 8.85 16.68
CA GLU A 546 -48.36 9.92 16.89
C GLU A 546 -49.68 9.30 17.37
N PRO A 547 -49.92 9.20 18.68
CA PRO A 547 -51.03 8.42 19.21
C PRO A 547 -52.40 9.07 18.99
N ASP A 548 -52.49 10.34 18.59
CA ASP A 548 -53.80 10.98 18.33
C ASP A 548 -54.60 10.19 17.27
N MET A 549 -55.86 9.85 17.59
CA MET A 549 -56.72 9.03 16.71
C MET A 549 -56.89 9.63 15.31
N ALA A 550 -56.92 10.96 15.18
CA ALA A 550 -57.04 11.60 13.87
C ALA A 550 -55.73 11.45 13.06
N SER A 551 -54.58 11.53 13.72
CA SER A 551 -53.27 11.27 13.11
C SER A 551 -53.13 9.82 12.66
N VAL A 552 -53.43 8.84 13.53
CA VAL A 552 -53.33 7.40 13.21
C VAL A 552 -54.22 7.04 12.02
N LEU A 553 -55.44 7.57 11.97
CA LEU A 553 -56.40 7.25 10.91
C LEU A 553 -56.28 8.15 9.68
N ALA A 554 -55.39 9.15 9.67
CA ALA A 554 -55.21 10.08 8.55
C ALA A 554 -55.10 9.39 7.18
N PRO A 555 -54.35 8.27 7.02
CA PRO A 555 -54.21 7.60 5.72
C PRO A 555 -55.50 7.03 5.13
N ILE A 556 -56.50 6.74 5.98
CA ILE A 556 -57.77 6.11 5.59
C ILE A 556 -59.00 6.95 5.94
N THR A 557 -58.78 8.19 6.39
CA THR A 557 -59.82 9.07 6.94
C THR A 557 -61.00 9.28 6.00
N ASP A 558 -60.75 9.39 4.69
CA ASP A 558 -61.78 9.63 3.67
C ASP A 558 -62.76 8.45 3.47
N HIS A 559 -62.48 7.29 4.09
CA HIS A 559 -63.30 6.08 3.96
C HIS A 559 -64.01 5.69 5.26
N ILE A 560 -63.76 6.43 6.34
CA ILE A 560 -64.28 6.17 7.67
C ILE A 560 -65.57 6.97 7.89
N ILE A 561 -66.63 6.31 8.32
CA ILE A 561 -67.87 6.98 8.76
C ILE A 561 -67.77 7.40 10.23
N ILE A 562 -67.31 6.49 11.09
CA ILE A 562 -67.23 6.69 12.54
C ILE A 562 -66.31 5.66 13.19
N VAL A 563 -65.56 6.08 14.21
CA VAL A 563 -64.88 5.19 15.16
C VAL A 563 -65.40 5.44 16.57
N LYS A 564 -65.48 4.39 17.40
CA LYS A 564 -65.89 4.48 18.80
C LYS A 564 -64.99 3.66 19.72
N ASP A 565 -64.76 4.20 20.92
CA ASP A 565 -64.15 3.46 22.02
C ASP A 565 -65.20 2.69 22.86
N TYR A 566 -64.76 2.01 23.92
CA TYR A 566 -65.65 1.27 24.83
C TYR A 566 -66.53 2.18 25.70
N GLN A 567 -66.13 3.44 25.93
CA GLN A 567 -66.89 4.42 26.71
C GLN A 567 -67.99 5.10 25.89
N GLY A 568 -67.94 4.95 24.57
CA GLY A 568 -68.89 5.53 23.62
C GLY A 568 -68.45 6.89 23.08
N ASN A 569 -67.22 7.33 23.36
CA ASN A 569 -66.64 8.48 22.68
C ASN A 569 -66.45 8.14 21.20
N ALA A 570 -66.45 9.16 20.34
CA ALA A 570 -66.44 8.96 18.90
C ALA A 570 -65.43 9.85 18.19
N PHE A 571 -64.80 9.29 17.15
CA PHE A 571 -64.10 10.03 16.12
C PHE A 571 -64.99 10.09 14.86
N LEU A 572 -65.21 11.31 14.37
CA LEU A 572 -66.11 11.65 13.28
C LEU A 572 -65.33 12.51 12.27
N PRO A 573 -64.72 11.90 11.24
CA PRO A 573 -63.80 12.60 10.34
C PRO A 573 -64.48 13.72 9.53
N ASP A 574 -65.70 13.48 9.03
CA ASP A 574 -66.51 14.47 8.30
C ASP A 574 -66.80 15.75 9.10
N TYR A 575 -66.72 15.67 10.43
CA TYR A 575 -66.95 16.78 11.35
C TYR A 575 -65.66 17.30 11.98
N SER A 576 -64.50 16.75 11.57
CA SER A 576 -63.19 17.00 12.16
C SER A 576 -63.22 16.91 13.70
N PHE A 577 -63.98 15.94 14.22
CA PHE A 577 -64.21 15.79 15.65
C PHE A 577 -63.50 14.53 16.16
N ASN A 578 -62.48 14.72 17.00
CA ASN A 578 -61.85 13.65 17.77
C ASN A 578 -62.28 13.74 19.24
N GLY A 579 -63.37 13.03 19.59
CA GLY A 579 -63.82 12.89 20.97
C GLY A 579 -63.15 11.75 21.73
N ILE A 580 -62.41 10.88 21.03
CA ILE A 580 -61.68 9.75 21.63
C ILE A 580 -60.35 10.23 22.20
N GLY A 581 -59.69 11.18 21.52
CA GLY A 581 -58.32 11.60 21.86
C GLY A 581 -57.32 10.61 21.32
N ASP A 582 -56.44 10.11 22.18
CA ASP A 582 -55.36 9.22 21.79
C ASP A 582 -55.81 7.76 21.65
N PHE A 583 -55.20 7.09 20.70
CA PHE A 583 -55.20 5.65 20.53
C PHE A 583 -54.49 5.02 21.74
N THR A 584 -55.17 4.13 22.45
CA THR A 584 -54.67 3.46 23.65
C THR A 584 -54.30 2.02 23.32
N LEU A 585 -53.06 1.64 23.60
CA LEU A 585 -52.56 0.29 23.41
C LEU A 585 -53.43 -0.73 24.18
N GLY A 586 -53.75 -1.85 23.53
CA GLY A 586 -54.55 -2.93 24.12
C GLY A 586 -56.05 -2.65 24.19
N GLN A 587 -56.50 -1.45 23.82
CA GLN A 587 -57.90 -1.15 23.63
C GLN A 587 -58.35 -1.53 22.21
N GLY A 588 -59.55 -2.10 22.10
CA GLY A 588 -60.21 -2.27 20.80
C GLY A 588 -61.06 -1.05 20.45
N TYR A 589 -61.29 -0.83 19.16
CA TYR A 589 -62.12 0.27 18.65
C TYR A 589 -63.11 -0.26 17.62
N GLN A 590 -64.37 0.18 17.73
CA GLN A 590 -65.38 -0.15 16.74
C GLN A 590 -65.29 0.87 15.61
N ILE A 591 -65.23 0.39 14.37
CA ILE A 591 -65.11 1.25 13.19
C ILE A 591 -66.16 0.88 12.15
N LYS A 592 -66.65 1.89 11.42
CA LYS A 592 -67.52 1.69 10.28
C LYS A 592 -66.94 2.35 9.04
N ASN A 593 -66.72 1.55 8.00
CA ASN A 593 -66.10 1.98 6.75
C ASN A 593 -67.05 1.85 5.55
N GLU A 594 -66.85 2.68 4.54
CA GLU A 594 -67.61 2.65 3.27
C GLU A 594 -67.08 1.63 2.26
N MET A 595 -65.90 1.08 2.50
CA MET A 595 -65.28 0.03 1.71
C MET A 595 -64.31 -0.79 2.58
N GLU A 596 -63.74 -1.85 2.00
CA GLU A 596 -62.62 -2.56 2.63
C GLU A 596 -61.38 -1.67 2.61
N ILE A 597 -60.66 -1.60 3.74
CA ILE A 597 -59.48 -0.75 3.90
C ILE A 597 -58.38 -1.49 4.65
N ILE A 598 -57.14 -1.09 4.40
CA ILE A 598 -55.97 -1.52 5.15
C ILE A 598 -55.38 -0.29 5.82
N LEU A 599 -55.27 -0.31 7.14
CA LEU A 599 -54.56 0.69 7.92
C LEU A 599 -53.17 0.16 8.24
N GLU A 600 -52.14 0.94 7.96
CA GLU A 600 -50.79 0.67 8.44
C GLU A 600 -50.51 1.55 9.65
N VAL A 601 -50.13 0.92 10.77
CA VAL A 601 -49.75 1.62 12.01
C VAL A 601 -48.27 1.33 12.26
N CYS A 602 -47.43 2.35 12.23
CA CYS A 602 -46.00 2.24 12.52
C CYS A 602 -45.65 2.90 13.85
N GLY A 603 -44.58 2.42 14.49
CA GLY A 603 -44.06 2.92 15.74
C GLY A 603 -43.39 1.82 16.56
N ASP A 604 -43.36 1.97 17.88
CA ASP A 604 -42.69 1.00 18.74
C ASP A 604 -43.53 -0.28 18.90
N TYR A 605 -42.86 -1.43 18.92
CA TYR A 605 -43.52 -2.70 19.12
C TYR A 605 -43.91 -2.91 20.58
N ALA A 606 -45.18 -3.21 20.84
CA ALA A 606 -45.66 -3.49 22.19
C ALA A 606 -45.57 -4.98 22.52
N PHE A 607 -44.60 -5.35 23.35
CA PHE A 607 -44.44 -6.73 23.81
C PHE A 607 -45.66 -7.18 24.66
N PRO A 608 -46.42 -8.20 24.24
CA PRO A 608 -47.69 -8.58 24.86
C PRO A 608 -47.58 -8.94 26.35
N GLU A 609 -46.44 -9.50 26.77
CA GLU A 609 -46.12 -9.85 28.15
C GLU A 609 -45.92 -8.64 29.06
N ASN A 610 -45.47 -7.50 28.51
CA ASN A 610 -45.22 -6.26 29.24
C ASN A 610 -46.47 -5.39 29.37
N HIS A 611 -47.57 -5.76 28.72
CA HIS A 611 -48.79 -4.98 28.65
C HIS A 611 -50.00 -5.78 29.12
N THR A 612 -50.34 -5.60 30.40
CA THR A 612 -51.55 -6.17 30.99
C THR A 612 -52.76 -5.31 30.72
N LEU A 613 -53.91 -5.92 30.41
CA LEU A 613 -55.15 -5.21 30.12
C LEU A 613 -56.11 -5.28 31.32
N ALA A 614 -56.33 -4.12 31.93
CA ALA A 614 -57.31 -3.99 33.01
C ALA A 614 -58.73 -4.11 32.45
N LEU A 615 -59.47 -5.11 32.94
CA LEU A 615 -60.87 -5.33 32.62
C LEU A 615 -61.75 -4.76 33.73
N THR A 616 -62.80 -4.05 33.35
CA THR A 616 -63.83 -3.58 34.28
C THR A 616 -65.01 -4.55 34.29
N ALA A 617 -65.71 -4.64 35.42
CA ALA A 617 -66.93 -5.44 35.51
C ALA A 617 -67.96 -4.95 34.48
N GLY A 618 -68.45 -5.86 33.63
CA GLY A 618 -69.30 -5.51 32.49
C GLY A 618 -68.60 -5.72 31.15
N TRP A 619 -68.98 -4.92 30.15
CA TRP A 619 -68.45 -5.02 28.79
C TRP A 619 -67.17 -4.21 28.64
N ASN A 620 -66.17 -4.80 27.99
CA ASN A 620 -64.90 -4.21 27.62
C ASN A 620 -64.68 -4.40 26.12
N LEU A 621 -63.90 -3.51 25.52
CA LEU A 621 -63.45 -3.62 24.12
C LEU A 621 -61.93 -3.79 24.13
N VAL A 622 -61.49 -5.00 23.85
CA VAL A 622 -60.13 -5.47 24.14
C VAL A 622 -59.41 -5.75 22.83
N GLY A 623 -58.20 -5.22 22.67
CA GLY A 623 -57.33 -5.50 21.54
C GLY A 623 -56.53 -6.79 21.72
N TYR A 624 -56.15 -7.42 20.61
CA TYR A 624 -55.24 -8.56 20.62
C TYR A 624 -53.80 -8.10 20.35
N LEU A 625 -52.90 -8.35 21.30
CA LEU A 625 -51.53 -7.81 21.29
C LEU A 625 -50.46 -8.75 20.71
N ARG A 626 -50.82 -9.99 20.36
CA ARG A 626 -49.86 -10.93 19.77
C ARG A 626 -49.79 -10.85 18.26
N ILE A 627 -48.63 -11.20 17.72
CA ILE A 627 -48.36 -11.25 16.28
C ILE A 627 -48.87 -12.54 15.63
N GLU A 628 -49.00 -13.62 16.40
CA GLU A 628 -49.59 -14.87 15.94
C GLU A 628 -51.00 -15.01 16.46
N LYS A 629 -51.87 -15.64 15.66
CA LYS A 629 -53.22 -15.98 16.07
C LYS A 629 -53.21 -17.09 17.13
N ALA A 630 -54.16 -17.07 18.06
CA ALA A 630 -54.29 -18.13 19.06
C ALA A 630 -55.75 -18.39 19.45
N LEU A 631 -56.07 -19.60 19.88
CA LEU A 631 -57.43 -19.98 20.27
C LEU A 631 -57.97 -19.04 21.35
N ALA A 632 -59.14 -18.45 21.12
CA ALA A 632 -59.80 -17.55 22.08
C ALA A 632 -59.96 -18.20 23.46
N SER A 633 -60.20 -19.52 23.50
CA SER A 633 -60.30 -20.28 24.75
C SER A 633 -59.00 -20.38 25.53
N ALA A 634 -57.85 -20.39 24.85
CA ALA A 634 -56.53 -20.45 25.48
C ALA A 634 -56.09 -19.05 25.95
N VAL A 635 -56.25 -18.04 25.09
CA VAL A 635 -55.95 -16.63 25.43
C VAL A 635 -56.72 -16.18 26.68
N LEU A 636 -58.00 -16.55 26.76
CA LEU A 636 -58.86 -16.14 27.87
C LEU A 636 -58.91 -17.16 29.01
N TYR A 637 -58.00 -18.15 29.03
CA TYR A 637 -58.03 -19.23 30.01
C TYR A 637 -57.99 -18.72 31.45
N ASN A 638 -57.08 -17.79 31.77
CA ASN A 638 -56.90 -17.30 33.13
C ASN A 638 -58.17 -16.67 33.72
N ILE A 639 -58.87 -15.83 32.95
CA ILE A 639 -60.12 -15.17 33.39
C ILE A 639 -61.36 -16.08 33.24
N SER A 640 -61.28 -17.15 32.45
CA SER A 640 -62.37 -18.12 32.29
C SER A 640 -62.33 -19.22 33.35
N SER A 641 -61.15 -19.65 33.77
CA SER A 641 -60.94 -20.66 34.83
C SER A 641 -61.41 -20.17 36.20
N SER A 642 -61.38 -18.86 36.45
CA SER A 642 -61.95 -18.20 37.62
C SER A 642 -63.47 -18.02 37.55
N VAL A 643 -64.13 -18.48 36.48
CA VAL A 643 -65.56 -18.30 36.18
C VAL A 643 -65.95 -16.81 36.07
N ASN A 644 -64.98 -15.92 35.84
CA ASN A 644 -65.23 -14.49 35.73
C ASN A 644 -65.67 -14.08 34.31
N LEU A 645 -65.16 -14.74 33.28
CA LEU A 645 -65.56 -14.52 31.89
C LEU A 645 -66.98 -15.04 31.61
N ILE A 646 -67.87 -14.15 31.18
CA ILE A 646 -69.26 -14.48 30.79
C ILE A 646 -69.33 -14.84 29.31
N ILE A 647 -68.79 -13.98 28.44
CA ILE A 647 -68.83 -14.14 26.98
C ILE A 647 -67.74 -13.27 26.34
N ALA A 648 -67.10 -13.78 25.29
CA ALA A 648 -66.36 -12.96 24.34
C ALA A 648 -67.02 -13.02 22.96
N LYS A 649 -66.92 -11.95 22.16
CA LYS A 649 -67.45 -11.89 20.79
C LYS A 649 -66.49 -11.18 19.83
N ASP A 650 -66.45 -11.66 18.59
CA ASP A 650 -65.85 -10.93 17.47
C ASP A 650 -66.87 -9.95 16.83
N TYR A 651 -66.45 -9.24 15.79
CA TYR A 651 -67.32 -8.31 15.07
C TYR A 651 -68.32 -8.99 14.11
N PHE A 652 -68.13 -10.26 13.77
CA PHE A 652 -69.12 -11.07 13.05
C PHE A 652 -70.26 -11.55 13.95
N GLY A 653 -70.09 -11.43 15.27
CA GLY A 653 -71.04 -11.89 16.28
C GLY A 653 -70.83 -13.34 16.70
N ASN A 654 -69.74 -13.98 16.26
CA ASN A 654 -69.34 -15.28 16.80
C ASN A 654 -68.96 -15.12 18.27
N ALA A 655 -69.24 -16.14 19.08
CA ALA A 655 -69.08 -16.06 20.52
C ALA A 655 -68.18 -17.17 21.08
N TYR A 656 -67.36 -16.82 22.07
CA TYR A 656 -66.76 -17.77 22.99
C TYR A 656 -67.53 -17.74 24.32
N LEU A 657 -68.00 -18.91 24.74
CA LEU A 657 -68.83 -19.14 25.91
C LEU A 657 -68.17 -20.23 26.77
N PRO A 658 -67.35 -19.86 27.77
CA PRO A 658 -66.55 -20.82 28.54
C PRO A 658 -67.42 -21.83 29.30
N GLU A 659 -68.56 -21.39 29.86
CA GLU A 659 -69.51 -22.25 30.59
C GLU A 659 -70.05 -23.41 29.73
N TYR A 660 -70.15 -23.20 28.41
CA TYR A 660 -70.64 -24.21 27.46
C TYR A 660 -69.51 -24.92 26.71
N SER A 661 -68.25 -24.62 27.06
CA SER A 661 -67.06 -25.08 26.33
C SER A 661 -67.17 -24.83 24.82
N PHE A 662 -67.81 -23.72 24.44
CA PHE A 662 -68.11 -23.39 23.05
C PHE A 662 -67.23 -22.24 22.59
N ASN A 663 -66.37 -22.50 21.60
CA ASN A 663 -65.55 -21.49 20.94
C ASN A 663 -65.99 -21.33 19.48
N GLY A 664 -66.95 -20.44 19.25
CA GLY A 664 -67.39 -20.06 17.90
C GLY A 664 -66.52 -19.01 17.24
N ILE A 665 -65.70 -18.28 18.01
CA ILE A 665 -64.73 -17.30 17.47
C ILE A 665 -63.59 -18.02 16.75
N GLY A 666 -63.16 -19.17 17.29
CA GLY A 666 -61.95 -19.85 16.84
C GLY A 666 -60.73 -19.15 17.43
N ASP A 667 -59.97 -18.48 16.57
CA ASP A 667 -58.74 -17.79 16.95
C ASP A 667 -58.99 -16.29 17.20
N PHE A 668 -58.30 -15.73 18.19
CA PHE A 668 -57.99 -14.31 18.21
C PHE A 668 -56.93 -14.03 17.15
N GLU A 669 -57.14 -13.00 16.34
CA GLU A 669 -56.28 -12.64 15.23
C GLU A 669 -55.61 -11.27 15.47
N PRO A 670 -54.35 -11.10 15.06
CA PRO A 670 -53.67 -9.81 15.13
C PRO A 670 -54.41 -8.72 14.37
N GLY A 671 -54.45 -7.52 14.94
CA GLY A 671 -55.11 -6.36 14.34
C GLY A 671 -56.61 -6.27 14.63
N ARG A 672 -57.18 -7.26 15.34
CA ARG A 672 -58.61 -7.31 15.68
C ARG A 672 -58.85 -7.04 17.16
N GLY A 673 -59.94 -6.33 17.43
CA GLY A 673 -60.48 -6.21 18.78
C GLY A 673 -61.69 -7.11 19.02
N TYR A 674 -61.96 -7.37 20.29
CA TYR A 674 -62.99 -8.30 20.76
C TYR A 674 -63.82 -7.67 21.88
N GLN A 675 -65.12 -7.97 21.89
CA GLN A 675 -66.00 -7.57 22.98
C GLN A 675 -65.97 -8.63 24.08
N ILE A 676 -65.49 -8.28 25.26
CA ILE A 676 -65.37 -9.21 26.39
C ILE A 676 -66.24 -8.75 27.54
N LYS A 677 -67.06 -9.66 28.08
CA LYS A 677 -67.87 -9.40 29.26
C LYS A 677 -67.37 -10.20 30.45
N VAL A 678 -66.99 -9.51 31.51
CA VAL A 678 -66.58 -10.13 32.79
C VAL A 678 -67.56 -9.76 33.91
N SER A 679 -67.66 -10.61 34.93
CA SER A 679 -68.57 -10.41 36.06
C SER A 679 -68.01 -9.47 37.13
N GLN A 680 -66.69 -9.43 37.28
CA GLN A 680 -65.90 -8.61 38.19
C GLN A 680 -64.69 -8.06 37.44
N ALA A 681 -64.09 -6.98 37.97
CA ALA A 681 -62.85 -6.44 37.42
C ALA A 681 -61.75 -7.51 37.47
N ASP A 682 -60.90 -7.53 36.45
CA ASP A 682 -59.86 -8.55 36.27
C ASP A 682 -58.70 -7.98 35.45
N VAL A 683 -57.65 -8.77 35.27
CA VAL A 683 -56.53 -8.43 34.38
C VAL A 683 -56.37 -9.54 33.35
N LEU A 684 -56.36 -9.16 32.07
CA LEU A 684 -55.98 -10.04 30.99
C LEU A 684 -54.50 -9.83 30.68
N GLN A 685 -53.70 -10.89 30.83
CA GLN A 685 -52.30 -10.90 30.44
C GLN A 685 -52.11 -11.87 29.28
N PHE A 686 -51.38 -11.42 28.27
CA PHE A 686 -51.00 -12.27 27.16
C PHE A 686 -49.68 -12.98 27.46
N LEU A 687 -49.52 -14.19 26.92
CA LEU A 687 -48.20 -14.81 26.80
C LEU A 687 -47.34 -14.03 25.80
N SER A 688 -46.04 -14.06 26.04
CA SER A 688 -45.03 -13.63 25.06
C SER A 688 -45.22 -14.29 23.70
N ASN A 689 -44.79 -13.63 22.63
CA ASN A 689 -44.85 -14.23 21.29
C ASN A 689 -43.99 -15.48 21.16
N ASP A 690 -42.96 -15.62 22.00
CA ASP A 690 -42.08 -16.80 22.01
C ASP A 690 -42.72 -18.03 22.64
N ASN A 691 -43.89 -17.86 23.28
CA ASN A 691 -44.62 -18.93 23.95
C ASN A 691 -45.89 -19.31 23.19
N SER A 692 -46.11 -20.60 22.95
CA SER A 692 -47.41 -21.10 22.45
C SER A 692 -48.48 -21.06 23.55
N TYR A 693 -49.72 -20.80 23.16
CA TYR A 693 -50.91 -20.91 24.03
C TYR A 693 -51.42 -22.34 24.21
#